data_AF-A0A517MYM3-F1
#
_entry.id   AF-A0A517MYM3-F1
#
_cell.length_a   1.000
_cell.length_b   1.000
_cell.length_c   1.000
_cell.angle_alpha   90.00
_cell.angle_beta   90.00
_cell.angle_gamma   90.00
#
_symmetry.space_group_name_H-M   'P 1'
#
loop_
_entity.id
_entity.type
_entity.pdbx_description
1 polymer ?
#
loop_
_entity_poly.entity_id
_entity_poly.type
_entity_poly.pdbx_seq_one_letter_code
_entity_poly.pdbx_strand_id
1 'polypeptide(L)'
;MHRIPLRCWLALASMGFLACAAQAEDPRTVYWESSHLVATKSRLLKLDEERQPAVLKRLRKSAALALERGPYSVMNKREVPPSGDKHDYQSFSRYWWPNPDTPDGLPYVRRDGETNREIRARGDRDAIGKLVRTIEVLSLAYFFFEQEEYAERAIHLIRTWFLEEETRMNPHLRFGQAVPGRSDGRGVGILDTRGFILLLDSVALLEHSRSFTTKDKQQLQAWFSKYLRWLRESELGREERSAKNNHGSWYDAQTARIAIFVGDRKLAREIVEEVKTKRIPMQFQSDGSQPAEEARTRSLHYSFFNLTALAVVARVGEQFGIDLWQADAPEGVSLSDGLSYLHPYLQSPGNWPHQQIGQFTLSPHVIELLRMASVRLGEPAYLKIVSDAKQRNKEGNYAELLHAAQKAEGVGVPRDNTGRVRIRKGSLLTGDEHSIDSPKELAALLESGKLTPGDTILWASGEYQDIAINIEGIDGTKEQPITLRAATPGGAIFRGASQMRIGTQWWVIEGFHFDGTTGSANSYNPFQFRSLSGTGAQHVRLINCAMTNLTTDEETSKWVLFYGRNNSIEHCHFSGKRSKGALITVELGDLKGDETAEHRIENSYFGDFAYQEGTDNETIRIGSSGDQNKPASCLVQRNLFVGCDGENEVISSKSSHNRVLANTFRQCNGALVLRHGHHARVEGNYFFGDGAQHSGGIRVVDSDHLIINNYLQDLEGDGWNAALSIMGGKQRSTGSSDGYQAVDRIAVMHNTIVNCKRSILLNDEKGSRAPTGTLANNLISSSNGPLISGEFSPSKLVWVRNLLHGASVGASVGAATSDPELSLKHGLLRPSPTGPAANGAVDTPLEQLPELQRDIDGQLRPSTQRDIGADEVSGAQGKITSPPLTPEDVGANFLTGESSHQPNKE
;
A
#
# COMPACT_ATOMS: atom_id res chain seq x y z
N MET A 1 50.88 17.09 65.26
CA MET A 1 50.92 18.34 64.48
C MET A 1 50.14 18.08 63.20
N HIS A 2 48.89 18.56 63.09
CA HIS A 2 48.49 19.71 62.25
C HIS A 2 48.78 19.48 60.75
N ARG A 3 47.87 19.62 59.78
CA ARG A 3 46.44 20.01 59.69
C ARG A 3 45.91 19.57 58.30
N ILE A 4 44.63 19.19 58.30
CA ILE A 4 43.60 18.99 57.23
C ILE A 4 43.41 20.32 56.43
N PRO A 5 42.93 20.42 55.15
CA PRO A 5 41.55 20.05 54.72
C PRO A 5 41.32 19.45 53.32
N LEU A 6 40.39 18.51 53.12
CA LEU A 6 38.92 18.49 53.31
C LEU A 6 38.17 18.94 52.04
N ARG A 7 37.60 17.97 51.32
CA ARG A 7 36.22 17.95 50.80
C ARG A 7 36.06 16.79 49.81
N CYS A 8 34.94 16.11 49.67
CA CYS A 8 33.94 15.56 50.58
C CYS A 8 32.87 15.01 49.62
N TRP A 9 32.57 13.71 49.70
CA TRP A 9 31.25 13.10 49.47
C TRP A 9 30.69 13.18 48.03
N LEU A 10 30.16 12.15 47.38
CA LEU A 10 29.52 10.90 47.77
C LEU A 10 29.72 9.91 46.60
N ALA A 11 30.30 8.75 46.87
CA ALA A 11 30.18 7.58 46.03
C ALA A 11 29.11 6.68 46.67
N LEU A 12 27.91 6.65 46.09
CA LEU A 12 26.91 5.59 46.34
C LEU A 12 25.94 5.50 45.16
N ALA A 13 26.15 4.43 44.39
CA ALA A 13 25.18 3.61 43.69
C ALA A 13 24.08 4.29 42.86
N SER A 14 24.29 4.26 41.54
CA SER A 14 23.28 3.71 40.63
C SER A 14 23.99 3.10 39.41
N MET A 15 24.10 1.76 39.41
CA MET A 15 24.29 1.02 38.17
C MET A 15 23.07 1.28 37.28
N GLY A 16 23.16 2.30 36.43
CA GLY A 16 22.23 2.50 35.33
C GLY A 16 22.56 1.51 34.23
N PHE A 17 21.86 0.38 34.21
CA PHE A 17 21.84 -0.54 33.08
C PHE A 17 21.60 0.26 31.78
N LEU A 18 22.57 0.27 30.88
CA LEU A 18 22.35 0.56 29.46
C LEU A 18 21.47 -0.57 28.91
N ALA A 19 20.16 -0.43 29.05
CA ALA A 19 19.22 -1.20 28.27
C ALA A 19 19.28 -0.63 26.84
N CYS A 20 20.01 -1.33 25.97
CA CYS A 20 19.88 -1.15 24.53
C CYS A 20 18.41 -1.47 24.20
N ALA A 21 17.58 -0.45 24.05
CA ALA A 21 16.21 -0.63 23.58
C ALA A 21 16.29 -1.06 22.12
N ALA A 22 16.29 -2.37 21.90
CA ALA A 22 16.10 -2.93 20.57
C ALA A 22 14.82 -2.34 19.99
N GLN A 23 14.93 -1.62 18.89
CA GLN A 23 13.80 -1.09 18.14
C GLN A 23 12.92 -2.30 17.77
N ALA A 24 11.69 -2.35 18.27
CA ALA A 24 10.82 -3.50 18.04
C ALA A 24 10.51 -3.61 16.54
N GLU A 25 10.98 -4.68 15.90
CA GLU A 25 10.54 -5.08 14.56
C GLU A 25 9.00 -5.18 14.52
N ASP A 26 8.39 -4.97 13.35
CA ASP A 26 6.94 -5.22 13.23
C ASP A 26 6.64 -6.69 13.47
N PRO A 27 5.47 -7.01 14.07
CA PRO A 27 5.10 -8.39 14.28
C PRO A 27 4.99 -9.11 12.94
N ARG A 28 5.60 -10.30 12.84
CA ARG A 28 5.63 -11.10 11.61
C ARG A 28 4.36 -11.94 11.43
N THR A 29 3.19 -11.31 11.52
CA THR A 29 1.91 -11.95 11.22
C THR A 29 1.79 -12.23 9.72
N VAL A 30 1.10 -13.32 9.37
CA VAL A 30 0.94 -13.73 7.96
C VAL A 30 -0.50 -13.57 7.52
N TYR A 31 -1.44 -14.17 8.28
CA TYR A 31 -2.86 -14.06 7.95
C TYR A 31 -3.35 -12.64 8.26
N TRP A 32 -3.12 -12.14 9.48
CA TRP A 32 -3.35 -10.74 9.85
C TRP A 32 -2.34 -9.80 9.16
N GLU A 33 -2.80 -8.64 8.76
CA GLU A 33 -1.98 -7.66 8.04
C GLU A 33 -1.15 -6.83 9.01
N SER A 34 0.15 -7.14 9.09
CA SER A 34 1.08 -6.50 10.05
C SER A 34 1.11 -4.97 9.91
N SER A 35 1.22 -4.46 8.68
CA SER A 35 1.22 -3.02 8.40
C SER A 35 -0.07 -2.33 8.86
N HIS A 36 -1.23 -2.96 8.64
CA HIS A 36 -2.52 -2.44 9.09
C HIS A 36 -2.66 -2.49 10.62
N LEU A 37 -2.21 -3.56 11.27
CA LEU A 37 -2.20 -3.67 12.74
C LEU A 37 -1.38 -2.54 13.37
N VAL A 38 -0.17 -2.30 12.87
CA VAL A 38 0.75 -1.25 13.36
C VAL A 38 0.17 0.15 13.13
N ALA A 39 -0.35 0.40 11.93
CA ALA A 39 -1.00 1.67 11.60
C ALA A 39 -2.25 1.91 12.47
N THR A 40 -3.05 0.86 12.69
CA THR A 40 -4.25 0.93 13.51
C THR A 40 -3.93 1.16 14.98
N LYS A 41 -2.93 0.46 15.55
CA LYS A 41 -2.44 0.72 16.91
C LYS A 41 -2.00 2.18 17.07
N SER A 42 -1.12 2.65 16.18
CA SER A 42 -0.57 4.01 16.22
C SER A 42 -1.66 5.08 16.12
N ARG A 43 -2.70 4.84 15.32
CA ARG A 43 -3.83 5.76 15.16
C ARG A 43 -4.77 5.74 16.37
N LEU A 44 -5.14 4.56 16.87
CA LEU A 44 -6.18 4.43 17.89
C LEU A 44 -5.70 4.79 19.29
N LEU A 45 -4.43 4.56 19.63
CA LEU A 45 -3.90 4.88 20.95
C LEU A 45 -3.61 6.37 21.16
N LYS A 46 -3.57 7.17 20.08
CA LYS A 46 -3.51 8.64 20.14
C LYS A 46 -4.85 9.29 20.51
N LEU A 47 -5.94 8.52 20.46
CA LEU A 47 -7.27 9.01 20.82
C LEU A 47 -7.50 8.84 22.32
N ASP A 48 -8.11 9.86 22.94
CA ASP A 48 -8.66 9.75 24.29
C ASP A 48 -9.56 8.51 24.40
N GLU A 49 -9.58 7.85 25.56
CA GLU A 49 -10.29 6.57 25.75
C GLU A 49 -11.78 6.67 25.38
N GLU A 50 -12.42 7.82 25.61
CA GLU A 50 -13.80 8.08 25.22
C GLU A 50 -14.01 8.03 23.70
N ARG A 51 -13.03 8.53 22.93
CA ARG A 51 -13.04 8.61 21.46
C ARG A 51 -12.55 7.33 20.78
N GLN A 52 -11.99 6.38 21.52
CA GLN A 52 -11.60 5.08 20.98
C GLN A 52 -12.81 4.30 20.46
N PRO A 53 -12.69 3.58 19.32
CA PRO A 53 -13.79 2.87 18.70
C PRO A 53 -14.25 1.69 19.56
N ALA A 54 -15.49 1.26 19.35
CA ALA A 54 -16.12 0.18 20.12
C ALA A 54 -15.33 -1.15 20.08
N VAL A 55 -14.56 -1.40 19.02
CA VAL A 55 -13.71 -2.60 18.90
C VAL A 55 -12.59 -2.61 19.93
N LEU A 56 -11.95 -1.46 20.22
CA LEU A 56 -10.85 -1.38 21.17
C LEU A 56 -11.35 -1.47 22.62
N LYS A 57 -12.48 -0.82 22.93
CA LYS A 57 -13.17 -0.96 24.23
C LYS A 57 -13.58 -2.41 24.50
N ARG A 58 -14.07 -3.10 23.47
CA ARG A 58 -14.40 -4.53 23.56
C ARG A 58 -13.16 -5.40 23.77
N LEU A 59 -12.04 -5.10 23.09
CA LEU A 59 -10.78 -5.81 23.30
C LEU A 59 -10.35 -5.70 24.76
N ARG A 60 -10.36 -4.49 25.35
CA ARG A 60 -10.05 -4.26 26.76
C ARG A 60 -10.91 -5.09 27.71
N LYS A 61 -12.25 -5.07 27.53
CA LYS A 61 -13.18 -5.89 28.32
C LYS A 61 -12.91 -7.40 28.16
N SER A 62 -12.64 -7.84 26.94
CA SER A 62 -12.41 -9.26 26.65
C SER A 62 -11.08 -9.73 27.23
N ALA A 63 -10.06 -8.87 27.21
CA ALA A 63 -8.74 -9.13 27.78
C ALA A 63 -8.78 -9.31 29.29
N ALA A 64 -9.50 -8.43 30.00
CA ALA A 64 -9.71 -8.57 31.44
C ALA A 64 -10.35 -9.92 31.81
N LEU A 65 -11.34 -10.38 31.04
CA LEU A 65 -11.93 -11.71 31.24
C LEU A 65 -11.01 -12.86 30.81
N ALA A 66 -10.09 -12.61 29.89
CA ALA A 66 -9.16 -13.62 29.37
C ALA A 66 -8.00 -13.89 30.34
N LEU A 67 -7.62 -12.93 31.18
CA LEU A 67 -6.62 -13.12 32.23
C LEU A 67 -7.00 -14.27 33.18
N GLU A 68 -8.28 -14.37 33.53
CA GLU A 68 -8.83 -15.38 34.47
C GLU A 68 -9.15 -16.74 33.83
N ARG A 69 -8.92 -16.92 32.52
CA ARG A 69 -9.34 -18.11 31.78
C ARG A 69 -8.24 -19.17 31.70
N GLY A 70 -8.60 -20.45 31.84
CA GLY A 70 -7.66 -21.57 31.79
C GLY A 70 -6.93 -21.81 33.13
N PRO A 71 -5.80 -22.56 33.14
CA PRO A 71 -5.14 -23.12 31.97
C PRO A 71 -5.91 -24.26 31.32
N TYR A 72 -5.69 -24.43 30.02
CA TYR A 72 -6.30 -25.50 29.23
C TYR A 72 -5.23 -26.54 28.92
N SER A 73 -5.59 -27.82 28.97
CA SER A 73 -4.71 -28.93 28.59
C SER A 73 -5.53 -30.09 28.09
N VAL A 74 -4.95 -30.91 27.22
CA VAL A 74 -5.48 -32.23 26.85
C VAL A 74 -5.61 -33.16 28.05
N MET A 75 -4.96 -32.88 29.17
CA MET A 75 -5.08 -33.68 30.39
C MET A 75 -6.42 -33.46 31.11
N ASN A 76 -7.18 -32.42 30.74
CA ASN A 76 -8.44 -32.05 31.37
C ASN A 76 -9.64 -32.88 30.88
N LYS A 77 -9.51 -33.61 29.76
CA LYS A 77 -10.57 -34.51 29.31
C LYS A 77 -10.79 -35.65 30.31
N ARG A 78 -12.02 -36.17 30.31
CA ARG A 78 -12.42 -37.25 31.21
C ARG A 78 -11.90 -38.60 30.74
N GLU A 79 -11.86 -38.80 29.43
CA GLU A 79 -11.52 -40.09 28.82
C GLU A 79 -10.05 -40.17 28.47
N VAL A 80 -9.48 -41.36 28.66
CA VAL A 80 -8.15 -41.67 28.14
C VAL A 80 -8.33 -42.15 26.71
N PRO A 81 -7.59 -41.59 25.73
CA PRO A 81 -7.64 -42.04 24.34
C PRO A 81 -7.29 -43.53 24.22
N PRO A 82 -7.70 -44.21 23.13
CA PRO A 82 -7.41 -45.62 22.91
C PRO A 82 -5.92 -46.00 22.91
N SER A 83 -5.01 -45.04 22.73
CA SER A 83 -3.56 -45.27 22.89
C SER A 83 -3.12 -45.58 24.33
N GLY A 84 -3.96 -45.27 25.32
CA GLY A 84 -3.58 -45.26 26.73
C GLY A 84 -2.82 -44.00 27.17
N ASP A 85 -2.48 -43.09 26.24
CA ASP A 85 -1.76 -41.85 26.52
C ASP A 85 -2.74 -40.66 26.56
N LYS A 86 -2.86 -40.03 27.73
CA LYS A 86 -3.75 -38.88 27.92
C LYS A 86 -3.24 -37.60 27.23
N HIS A 87 -1.97 -37.53 26.86
CA HIS A 87 -1.40 -36.45 26.06
C HIS A 87 -1.91 -36.44 24.61
N ASP A 88 -2.49 -37.56 24.14
CA ASP A 88 -3.09 -37.60 22.83
C ASP A 88 -4.38 -36.79 22.78
N TYR A 89 -4.49 -35.93 21.77
CA TYR A 89 -5.71 -35.17 21.53
C TYR A 89 -6.84 -36.12 21.14
N GLN A 90 -7.97 -36.00 21.83
CA GLN A 90 -9.18 -36.75 21.49
C GLN A 90 -10.37 -35.83 21.35
N SER A 91 -11.13 -36.00 20.27
CA SER A 91 -12.41 -35.33 20.10
C SER A 91 -13.41 -36.29 19.47
N PHE A 92 -14.69 -35.94 19.57
CA PHE A 92 -15.77 -36.76 19.05
C PHE A 92 -16.58 -36.00 18.01
N SER A 93 -17.09 -36.73 17.02
CA SER A 93 -17.87 -36.13 15.96
C SER A 93 -19.24 -35.68 16.45
N ARG A 94 -19.49 -34.38 16.35
CA ARG A 94 -20.65 -33.72 16.96
C ARG A 94 -22.03 -34.17 16.44
N TYR A 95 -22.10 -34.89 15.33
CA TYR A 95 -23.37 -35.32 14.70
C TYR A 95 -23.70 -36.79 14.94
N TRP A 96 -23.05 -37.43 15.90
CA TRP A 96 -23.25 -38.85 16.19
C TRP A 96 -23.87 -39.03 17.57
N TRP A 97 -24.87 -39.91 17.64
CA TRP A 97 -25.72 -40.13 18.80
C TRP A 97 -25.78 -41.62 19.14
N PRO A 98 -26.01 -41.98 20.42
CA PRO A 98 -26.30 -43.35 20.79
C PRO A 98 -27.43 -43.92 19.93
N ASN A 99 -27.25 -45.15 19.47
CA ASN A 99 -28.24 -45.86 18.67
C ASN A 99 -29.39 -46.34 19.57
N PRO A 100 -30.62 -45.81 19.43
CA PRO A 100 -31.74 -46.24 20.26
C PRO A 100 -32.14 -47.70 20.02
N ASP A 101 -31.72 -48.31 18.92
CA ASP A 101 -32.08 -49.67 18.52
C ASP A 101 -31.16 -50.75 19.12
N THR A 102 -30.20 -50.35 19.97
CA THR A 102 -29.19 -51.26 20.55
C THR A 102 -29.07 -51.07 22.07
N PRO A 103 -28.93 -52.15 22.87
CA PRO A 103 -28.92 -52.06 24.34
C PRO A 103 -27.83 -51.17 24.95
N ASP A 104 -26.68 -51.06 24.28
CA ASP A 104 -25.51 -50.29 24.70
C ASP A 104 -25.36 -48.95 23.95
N GLY A 105 -26.30 -48.65 23.03
CA GLY A 105 -26.25 -47.46 22.21
C GLY A 105 -25.19 -47.48 21.10
N LEU A 106 -24.56 -48.62 20.80
CA LEU A 106 -23.49 -48.76 19.82
C LEU A 106 -23.93 -49.59 18.60
N PRO A 107 -23.33 -49.37 17.41
CA PRO A 107 -22.48 -48.23 17.06
C PRO A 107 -23.32 -46.96 16.96
N TYR A 108 -22.73 -45.80 17.29
CA TYR A 108 -23.48 -44.54 17.20
C TYR A 108 -24.06 -44.33 15.78
N VAL A 109 -25.16 -43.59 15.69
CA VAL A 109 -25.84 -43.26 14.43
C VAL A 109 -25.74 -41.76 14.14
N ARG A 110 -25.60 -41.41 12.85
CA ARG A 110 -25.43 -40.02 12.41
C ARG A 110 -26.78 -39.30 12.33
N ARG A 111 -26.86 -38.12 12.92
CA ARG A 111 -27.95 -37.14 12.76
C ARG A 111 -27.33 -35.83 12.27
N ASP A 112 -27.33 -35.63 10.96
CA ASP A 112 -26.65 -34.48 10.36
C ASP A 112 -27.29 -33.15 10.80
N GLY A 113 -26.47 -32.16 11.12
CA GLY A 113 -26.95 -30.86 11.62
C GLY A 113 -27.28 -30.81 13.12
N GLU A 114 -27.56 -31.95 13.76
CA GLU A 114 -27.92 -32.05 15.18
C GLU A 114 -26.70 -32.24 16.10
N THR A 115 -26.30 -31.18 16.80
CA THR A 115 -25.10 -31.20 17.64
C THR A 115 -25.34 -31.93 18.96
N ASN A 116 -24.72 -33.10 19.12
CA ASN A 116 -24.57 -33.80 20.39
C ASN A 116 -23.56 -33.05 21.29
N ARG A 117 -24.07 -32.28 22.25
CA ARG A 117 -23.23 -31.51 23.18
C ARG A 117 -22.56 -32.38 24.24
N GLU A 118 -23.23 -33.46 24.63
CA GLU A 118 -22.73 -34.41 25.63
C GLU A 118 -21.48 -35.12 25.11
N ILE A 119 -21.54 -35.68 23.90
CA ILE A 119 -20.38 -36.37 23.32
C ILE A 119 -19.20 -35.42 23.12
N ARG A 120 -19.48 -34.17 22.73
CA ARG A 120 -18.46 -33.15 22.49
C ARG A 120 -17.74 -32.78 23.79
N ALA A 121 -18.44 -32.76 24.91
CA ALA A 121 -17.88 -32.42 26.23
C ALA A 121 -16.94 -33.50 26.80
N ARG A 122 -16.92 -34.71 26.22
CA ARG A 122 -16.04 -35.81 26.65
C ARG A 122 -14.58 -35.61 26.28
N GLY A 123 -14.30 -34.87 25.19
CA GLY A 123 -12.96 -34.68 24.64
C GLY A 123 -12.42 -33.25 24.71
N ASP A 124 -11.34 -33.01 23.98
CA ASP A 124 -10.51 -31.81 24.02
C ASP A 124 -11.02 -30.66 23.13
N ARG A 125 -12.09 -30.89 22.36
CA ARG A 125 -12.55 -29.95 21.32
C ARG A 125 -12.90 -28.57 21.84
N ASP A 126 -13.47 -28.51 23.04
CA ASP A 126 -13.84 -27.25 23.66
C ASP A 126 -12.65 -26.56 24.29
N ALA A 127 -11.73 -27.33 24.88
CA ALA A 127 -10.52 -26.82 25.50
C ALA A 127 -9.62 -26.13 24.46
N ILE A 128 -9.31 -26.79 23.34
CA ILE A 128 -8.47 -26.21 22.28
C ILE A 128 -9.10 -24.97 21.65
N GLY A 129 -10.43 -24.95 21.50
CA GLY A 129 -11.15 -23.79 20.98
C GLY A 129 -11.13 -22.60 21.94
N LYS A 130 -11.24 -22.86 23.25
CA LYS A 130 -11.13 -21.82 24.29
C LYS A 130 -9.70 -21.30 24.40
N LEU A 131 -8.71 -22.18 24.32
CA LEU A 131 -7.30 -21.84 24.31
C LEU A 131 -6.98 -20.82 23.22
N VAL A 132 -7.25 -21.17 21.95
CA VAL A 132 -6.93 -20.31 20.79
C VAL A 132 -7.59 -18.94 20.93
N ARG A 133 -8.89 -18.88 21.25
CA ARG A 133 -9.59 -17.60 21.44
C ARG A 133 -9.06 -16.78 22.62
N THR A 134 -8.61 -17.44 23.69
CA THR A 134 -8.05 -16.75 24.86
C THR A 134 -6.69 -16.15 24.49
N ILE A 135 -5.83 -16.91 23.80
CA ILE A 135 -4.53 -16.44 23.32
C ILE A 135 -4.68 -15.31 22.29
N GLU A 136 -5.61 -15.43 21.34
CA GLU A 136 -5.93 -14.38 20.37
C GLU A 136 -6.21 -13.04 21.06
N VAL A 137 -7.16 -13.04 21.99
CA VAL A 137 -7.55 -11.84 22.75
C VAL A 137 -6.39 -11.29 23.55
N LEU A 138 -5.66 -12.14 24.28
CA LEU A 138 -4.52 -11.70 25.09
C LEU A 138 -3.37 -11.16 24.25
N SER A 139 -3.05 -11.79 23.11
CA SER A 139 -1.98 -11.32 22.21
C SER A 139 -2.33 -9.98 21.55
N LEU A 140 -3.60 -9.78 21.17
CA LEU A 140 -4.05 -8.51 20.64
C LEU A 140 -4.05 -7.44 21.73
N ALA A 141 -4.48 -7.78 22.95
CA ALA A 141 -4.46 -6.86 24.08
C ALA A 141 -3.02 -6.46 24.47
N TYR A 142 -2.09 -7.41 24.50
CA TYR A 142 -0.67 -7.14 24.67
C TYR A 142 -0.17 -6.19 23.58
N PHE A 143 -0.44 -6.50 22.30
CA PHE A 143 0.01 -5.66 21.20
C PHE A 143 -0.55 -4.24 21.27
N PHE A 144 -1.86 -4.07 21.51
CA PHE A 144 -2.50 -2.75 21.53
C PHE A 144 -2.31 -1.98 22.83
N PHE A 145 -2.14 -2.62 23.98
CA PHE A 145 -2.07 -1.93 25.27
C PHE A 145 -0.71 -1.98 25.93
N GLU A 146 0.23 -2.76 25.39
CA GLU A 146 1.62 -2.89 25.86
C GLU A 146 1.73 -3.31 27.34
N GLN A 147 0.71 -4.01 27.83
CA GLN A 147 0.66 -4.53 29.21
C GLN A 147 1.13 -5.98 29.21
N GLU A 148 2.27 -6.20 29.85
CA GLU A 148 2.98 -7.49 29.84
C GLU A 148 2.16 -8.64 30.45
N GLU A 149 1.27 -8.36 31.41
CA GLU A 149 0.40 -9.36 32.04
C GLU A 149 -0.43 -10.16 31.03
N TYR A 150 -0.85 -9.52 29.92
CA TYR A 150 -1.57 -10.21 28.86
C TYR A 150 -0.67 -11.20 28.13
N ALA A 151 0.57 -10.82 27.83
CA ALA A 151 1.54 -11.71 27.20
C ALA A 151 1.93 -12.85 28.14
N GLU A 152 2.26 -12.57 29.40
CA GLU A 152 2.59 -13.57 30.43
C GLU A 152 1.50 -14.64 30.51
N ARG A 153 0.23 -14.22 30.56
CA ARG A 153 -0.89 -15.17 30.59
C ARG A 153 -1.00 -15.97 29.29
N ALA A 154 -0.89 -15.33 28.12
CA ALA A 154 -0.96 -16.04 26.85
C ALA A 154 0.15 -17.09 26.72
N ILE A 155 1.38 -16.74 27.12
CA ILE A 155 2.56 -17.59 27.05
C ILE A 155 2.47 -18.75 28.05
N HIS A 156 1.93 -18.51 29.25
CA HIS A 156 1.61 -19.60 30.19
C HIS A 156 0.65 -20.62 29.56
N LEU A 157 -0.41 -20.15 28.89
CA LEU A 157 -1.35 -21.04 28.20
C LEU A 157 -0.70 -21.81 27.04
N ILE A 158 0.21 -21.18 26.29
CA ILE A 158 1.01 -21.84 25.23
C ILE A 158 1.90 -22.91 25.85
N ARG A 159 2.64 -22.60 26.92
CA ARG A 159 3.52 -23.55 27.61
C ARG A 159 2.74 -24.77 28.08
N THR A 160 1.62 -24.57 28.76
CA THR A 160 0.78 -25.67 29.28
C THR A 160 0.18 -26.54 28.18
N TRP A 161 -0.22 -25.97 27.05
CA TRP A 161 -0.79 -26.79 25.98
C TRP A 161 0.26 -27.50 25.12
N PHE A 162 1.42 -26.90 24.88
CA PHE A 162 2.35 -27.40 23.85
C PHE A 162 3.70 -27.90 24.41
N LEU A 163 4.19 -27.34 25.52
CA LEU A 163 5.60 -27.42 25.88
C LEU A 163 5.86 -28.19 27.18
N GLU A 164 5.04 -27.95 28.20
CA GLU A 164 5.15 -28.56 29.53
C GLU A 164 4.92 -30.07 29.46
N GLU A 165 5.88 -30.86 29.96
CA GLU A 165 5.87 -32.32 29.82
C GLU A 165 4.61 -32.96 30.41
N GLU A 166 4.16 -32.49 31.56
CA GLU A 166 2.99 -33.01 32.30
C GLU A 166 1.64 -32.69 31.66
N THR A 167 1.58 -31.70 30.75
CA THR A 167 0.31 -31.12 30.28
C THR A 167 0.20 -31.00 28.77
N ARG A 168 1.31 -31.13 28.03
CA ARG A 168 1.36 -30.91 26.58
C ARG A 168 0.48 -31.87 25.79
N MET A 169 -0.04 -31.38 24.68
CA MET A 169 -0.63 -32.20 23.63
C MET A 169 0.48 -32.87 22.82
N ASN A 170 0.35 -34.17 22.50
CA ASN A 170 1.21 -34.81 21.50
C ASN A 170 0.93 -34.22 20.10
N PRO A 171 1.95 -34.02 19.23
CA PRO A 171 1.82 -33.31 17.95
C PRO A 171 1.14 -34.15 16.86
N HIS A 172 -0.08 -34.63 17.11
CA HIS A 172 -0.91 -35.38 16.16
C HIS A 172 -2.40 -35.41 16.54
N LEU A 173 -3.29 -35.72 15.59
CA LEU A 173 -4.74 -35.89 15.81
C LEU A 173 -5.23 -37.31 15.49
N ARG A 174 -4.48 -38.34 15.92
CA ARG A 174 -4.85 -39.74 15.73
C ARG A 174 -6.27 -40.09 16.21
N PHE A 175 -6.77 -39.41 17.24
CA PHE A 175 -8.10 -39.63 17.83
C PHE A 175 -9.05 -38.44 17.64
N GLY A 176 -8.83 -37.66 16.59
CA GLY A 176 -9.69 -36.54 16.21
C GLY A 176 -11.02 -37.03 15.62
N GLN A 177 -12.13 -36.46 16.10
CA GLN A 177 -13.50 -36.73 15.68
C GLN A 177 -13.87 -38.22 15.61
N ALA A 178 -13.47 -38.96 16.64
CA ALA A 178 -13.87 -40.35 16.90
C ALA A 178 -15.41 -40.50 16.87
N VAL A 179 -15.85 -41.72 16.56
CA VAL A 179 -17.25 -42.13 16.54
C VAL A 179 -17.37 -43.46 17.32
N PRO A 180 -18.00 -43.45 18.52
CA PRO A 180 -18.10 -44.65 19.34
C PRO A 180 -18.71 -45.83 18.60
N GLY A 181 -18.05 -46.99 18.69
CA GLY A 181 -18.43 -48.22 18.01
C GLY A 181 -18.14 -48.25 16.50
N ARG A 182 -17.46 -47.23 15.94
CA ARG A 182 -17.13 -47.18 14.51
C ARG A 182 -15.69 -46.85 14.19
N SER A 183 -15.12 -45.86 14.87
CA SER A 183 -13.78 -45.36 14.54
C SER A 183 -13.20 -44.59 15.72
N ASP A 184 -11.94 -44.87 16.04
CA ASP A 184 -11.20 -44.22 17.12
C ASP A 184 -10.69 -42.82 16.73
N GLY A 185 -10.64 -42.51 15.43
CA GLY A 185 -10.23 -41.20 14.90
C GLY A 185 -10.24 -41.19 13.37
N ARG A 186 -10.35 -40.00 12.77
CA ARG A 186 -10.59 -39.83 11.33
C ARG A 186 -9.90 -38.59 10.78
N GLY A 187 -9.58 -38.56 9.47
CA GLY A 187 -8.96 -37.41 8.80
C GLY A 187 -9.70 -36.10 9.07
N VAL A 188 -11.03 -36.13 9.03
CA VAL A 188 -11.93 -34.99 9.31
C VAL A 188 -11.71 -34.31 10.66
N GLY A 189 -11.05 -34.98 11.60
CA GLY A 189 -10.62 -34.45 12.89
C GLY A 189 -9.60 -33.32 12.79
N ILE A 190 -8.84 -33.23 11.70
CA ILE A 190 -7.84 -32.18 11.45
C ILE A 190 -8.48 -30.78 11.41
N LEU A 191 -9.77 -30.67 11.08
CA LEU A 191 -10.52 -29.39 11.20
C LEU A 191 -10.57 -28.82 12.63
N ASP A 192 -10.31 -29.63 13.66
CA ASP A 192 -10.36 -29.17 15.05
C ASP A 192 -9.22 -28.23 15.42
N THR A 193 -8.08 -28.32 14.71
CA THR A 193 -6.90 -27.45 14.90
C THR A 193 -6.82 -26.26 13.96
N ARG A 194 -7.81 -26.00 13.10
CA ARG A 194 -7.75 -24.85 12.17
C ARG A 194 -7.49 -23.50 12.85
N GLY A 195 -7.86 -23.36 14.13
CA GLY A 195 -7.55 -22.19 14.95
C GLY A 195 -6.05 -21.96 15.18
N PHE A 196 -5.19 -22.94 14.90
CA PHE A 196 -3.75 -22.77 14.96
C PHE A 196 -3.25 -21.72 13.96
N ILE A 197 -3.97 -21.44 12.87
CA ILE A 197 -3.65 -20.33 11.97
C ILE A 197 -3.60 -18.99 12.74
N LEU A 198 -4.64 -18.72 13.54
CA LEU A 198 -4.72 -17.53 14.39
C LEU A 198 -3.71 -17.58 15.54
N LEU A 199 -3.53 -18.76 16.15
CA LEU A 199 -2.53 -18.96 17.21
C LEU A 199 -1.13 -18.57 16.75
N LEU A 200 -0.74 -18.91 15.52
CA LEU A 200 0.60 -18.62 15.01
C LEU A 200 0.81 -17.12 14.74
N ASP A 201 -0.23 -16.38 14.35
CA ASP A 201 -0.16 -14.92 14.28
C ASP A 201 -0.20 -14.27 15.68
N SER A 202 -0.94 -14.84 16.64
CA SER A 202 -0.84 -14.45 18.05
C SER A 202 0.56 -14.62 18.60
N VAL A 203 1.23 -15.73 18.29
CA VAL A 203 2.63 -15.94 18.68
C VAL A 203 3.52 -14.86 18.07
N ALA A 204 3.31 -14.47 16.82
CA ALA A 204 4.06 -13.39 16.19
C ALA A 204 3.91 -12.05 16.92
N LEU A 205 2.72 -11.74 17.47
CA LEU A 205 2.52 -10.57 18.32
C LEU A 205 3.24 -10.68 19.68
N LEU A 206 3.37 -11.89 20.21
CA LEU A 206 4.03 -12.17 21.49
C LEU A 206 5.56 -12.24 21.39
N GLU A 207 6.15 -12.28 20.19
CA GLU A 207 7.62 -12.38 20.03
C GLU A 207 8.39 -11.20 20.63
N HIS A 208 7.72 -10.07 20.85
CA HIS A 208 8.31 -8.87 21.46
C HIS A 208 8.12 -8.82 22.99
N SER A 209 7.38 -9.76 23.57
CA SER A 209 7.22 -9.87 25.03
C SER A 209 8.50 -10.37 25.66
N ARG A 210 8.91 -9.73 26.76
CA ARG A 210 10.03 -10.20 27.58
C ARG A 210 9.78 -11.58 28.19
N SER A 211 8.53 -12.00 28.25
CA SER A 211 8.10 -13.29 28.79
C SER A 211 8.16 -14.42 27.76
N PHE A 212 8.24 -14.11 26.46
CA PHE A 212 8.35 -15.10 25.39
C PHE A 212 9.81 -15.33 25.05
N THR A 213 10.35 -16.44 25.54
CA THR A 213 11.79 -16.70 25.42
C THR A 213 12.12 -17.34 24.07
N THR A 214 13.38 -17.22 23.65
CA THR A 214 13.90 -17.97 22.49
C THR A 214 13.69 -19.47 22.63
N LYS A 215 13.76 -20.01 23.86
CA LYS A 215 13.49 -21.42 24.14
C LYS A 215 12.03 -21.78 23.87
N ASP A 216 11.07 -20.94 24.30
CA ASP A 216 9.66 -21.17 24.01
C ASP A 216 9.41 -21.20 22.49
N LYS A 217 9.98 -20.24 21.76
CA LYS A 217 9.90 -20.19 20.29
C LYS A 217 10.44 -21.47 19.65
N GLN A 218 11.64 -21.89 20.03
CA GLN A 218 12.28 -23.10 19.48
C GLN A 218 11.49 -24.37 19.80
N GLN A 219 11.00 -24.52 21.02
CA GLN A 219 10.21 -25.69 21.42
C GLN A 219 8.85 -25.72 20.72
N LEU A 220 8.21 -24.55 20.55
CA LEU A 220 6.96 -24.44 19.81
C LEU A 220 7.15 -24.74 18.33
N GLN A 221 8.21 -24.21 17.70
CA GLN A 221 8.58 -24.55 16.32
C GLN A 221 8.88 -26.05 16.17
N ALA A 222 9.55 -26.67 17.14
CA ALA A 222 9.79 -28.11 17.12
C ALA A 222 8.50 -28.93 17.23
N TRP A 223 7.54 -28.49 18.06
CA TRP A 223 6.22 -29.12 18.17
C TRP A 223 5.47 -29.03 16.84
N PHE A 224 5.39 -27.84 16.25
CA PHE A 224 4.73 -27.61 14.97
C PHE A 224 5.43 -28.30 13.80
N SER A 225 6.75 -28.48 13.86
CA SER A 225 7.50 -29.26 12.85
C SER A 225 7.12 -30.74 12.90
N LYS A 226 7.01 -31.32 14.10
CA LYS A 226 6.53 -32.70 14.28
C LYS A 226 5.08 -32.84 13.83
N TYR A 227 4.24 -31.86 14.15
CA TYR A 227 2.84 -31.87 13.76
C TYR A 227 2.65 -31.74 12.24
N LEU A 228 3.39 -30.84 11.60
CA LEU A 228 3.39 -30.69 10.13
C LEU A 228 3.84 -31.98 9.44
N ARG A 229 4.87 -32.65 9.97
CA ARG A 229 5.28 -33.96 9.48
C ARG A 229 4.16 -34.98 9.60
N TRP A 230 3.53 -35.07 10.78
CA TRP A 230 2.40 -35.99 10.99
C TRP A 230 1.24 -35.71 10.03
N LEU A 231 0.88 -34.43 9.81
CA LEU A 231 -0.15 -34.04 8.85
C LEU A 231 0.16 -34.53 7.44
N ARG A 232 1.42 -34.46 7.01
CA ARG A 232 1.79 -34.86 5.64
C ARG A 232 1.99 -36.36 5.44
N GLU A 233 2.47 -37.05 6.48
CA GLU A 233 2.94 -38.44 6.35
C GLU A 233 1.93 -39.46 6.86
N SER A 234 1.08 -39.11 7.83
CA SER A 234 0.11 -40.05 8.41
C SER A 234 -1.04 -40.39 7.45
N GLU A 235 -1.65 -41.55 7.65
CA GLU A 235 -2.81 -41.99 6.88
C GLU A 235 -3.98 -41.00 6.97
N LEU A 236 -4.34 -40.57 8.18
CA LEU A 236 -5.40 -39.58 8.42
C LEU A 236 -5.09 -38.23 7.76
N GLY A 237 -3.83 -37.82 7.76
CA GLY A 237 -3.38 -36.60 7.11
C GLY A 237 -3.48 -36.65 5.59
N ARG A 238 -3.10 -37.79 4.98
CA ARG A 238 -3.27 -38.03 3.54
C ARG A 238 -4.74 -38.11 3.14
N GLU A 239 -5.58 -38.75 3.96
CA GLU A 239 -7.04 -38.79 3.78
C GLU A 239 -7.60 -37.37 3.70
N GLU A 240 -7.32 -36.53 4.70
CA GLU A 240 -7.83 -35.15 4.76
C GLU A 240 -7.28 -34.28 3.61
N ARG A 241 -5.99 -34.42 3.26
CA ARG A 241 -5.39 -33.73 2.10
C ARG A 241 -6.12 -34.06 0.80
N SER A 242 -6.58 -35.30 0.64
CA SER A 242 -7.27 -35.77 -0.56
C SER A 242 -8.74 -35.34 -0.65
N ALA A 243 -9.30 -34.76 0.42
CA ALA A 243 -10.70 -34.36 0.45
C ALA A 243 -11.02 -33.31 -0.61
N LYS A 244 -12.12 -33.52 -1.34
CA LYS A 244 -12.54 -32.67 -2.47
C LYS A 244 -13.40 -31.47 -2.08
N ASN A 245 -13.63 -31.26 -0.79
CA ASN A 245 -14.45 -30.18 -0.24
C ASN A 245 -13.59 -29.33 0.72
N ASN A 246 -14.23 -28.46 1.52
CA ASN A 246 -13.62 -27.55 2.46
C ASN A 246 -12.59 -28.19 3.41
N HIS A 247 -12.68 -29.50 3.68
CA HIS A 247 -11.66 -30.21 4.46
C HIS A 247 -10.27 -30.13 3.82
N GLY A 248 -10.16 -30.34 2.50
CA GLY A 248 -8.90 -30.24 1.78
C GLY A 248 -8.34 -28.82 1.80
N SER A 249 -9.20 -27.81 1.64
CA SER A 249 -8.80 -26.40 1.69
C SER A 249 -8.31 -25.99 3.08
N TRP A 250 -8.96 -26.47 4.15
CA TRP A 250 -8.50 -26.22 5.53
C TRP A 250 -7.26 -27.01 5.90
N TYR A 251 -7.02 -28.16 5.28
CA TYR A 251 -5.75 -28.87 5.38
C TYR A 251 -4.62 -28.04 4.75
N ASP A 252 -4.83 -27.52 3.52
CA ASP A 252 -3.83 -26.71 2.81
C ASP A 252 -3.55 -25.39 3.56
N ALA A 253 -4.60 -24.71 4.05
CA ALA A 253 -4.48 -23.50 4.86
C ALA A 253 -3.64 -23.72 6.14
N GLN A 254 -3.90 -24.81 6.87
CA GLN A 254 -3.14 -25.14 8.08
C GLN A 254 -1.68 -25.48 7.75
N THR A 255 -1.46 -26.35 6.78
CA THR A 255 -0.10 -26.81 6.44
C THR A 255 0.75 -25.70 5.85
N ALA A 256 0.19 -24.82 5.00
CA ALA A 256 0.88 -23.65 4.46
C ALA A 256 1.28 -22.67 5.57
N ARG A 257 0.35 -22.35 6.49
CA ARG A 257 0.64 -21.43 7.60
C ARG A 257 1.66 -21.99 8.59
N ILE A 258 1.57 -23.29 8.90
CA ILE A 258 2.54 -23.96 9.78
C ILE A 258 3.92 -24.02 9.10
N ALA A 259 3.98 -24.32 7.80
CA ALA A 259 5.22 -24.35 7.03
C ALA A 259 5.97 -23.00 7.10
N ILE A 260 5.26 -21.86 6.96
CA ILE A 260 5.84 -20.53 7.19
C ILE A 260 6.41 -20.40 8.61
N PHE A 261 5.66 -20.82 9.64
CA PHE A 261 6.09 -20.68 11.04
C PHE A 261 7.35 -21.48 11.38
N VAL A 262 7.47 -22.69 10.83
CA VAL A 262 8.65 -23.55 11.06
C VAL A 262 9.82 -23.24 10.11
N GLY A 263 9.66 -22.28 9.21
CA GLY A 263 10.70 -21.84 8.27
C GLY A 263 10.78 -22.64 6.97
N ASP A 264 9.86 -23.58 6.72
CA ASP A 264 9.79 -24.35 5.47
C ASP A 264 9.04 -23.57 4.38
N ARG A 265 9.66 -22.46 3.94
CA ARG A 265 9.08 -21.58 2.91
C ARG A 265 8.89 -22.27 1.57
N LYS A 266 9.75 -23.26 1.25
CA LYS A 266 9.65 -24.04 0.02
C LYS A 266 8.33 -24.82 -0.01
N LEU A 267 8.04 -25.56 1.06
CA LEU A 267 6.79 -26.28 1.20
C LEU A 267 5.58 -25.33 1.18
N ALA A 268 5.66 -24.20 1.89
CA ALA A 268 4.56 -23.23 1.88
C ALA A 268 4.23 -22.77 0.46
N ARG A 269 5.25 -22.44 -0.35
CA ARG A 269 5.07 -22.08 -1.77
C ARG A 269 4.49 -23.23 -2.58
N GLU A 270 5.01 -24.46 -2.42
CA GLU A 270 4.49 -25.65 -3.12
C GLU A 270 2.99 -25.87 -2.84
N ILE A 271 2.55 -25.71 -1.60
CA ILE A 271 1.14 -25.84 -1.23
C ILE A 271 0.29 -24.76 -1.90
N VAL A 272 0.76 -23.50 -1.92
CA VAL A 272 0.03 -22.40 -2.57
C VAL A 272 -0.13 -22.68 -4.08
N GLU A 273 0.93 -23.12 -4.75
CA GLU A 273 0.88 -23.47 -6.19
C GLU A 273 -0.06 -24.66 -6.45
N GLU A 274 -0.03 -25.69 -5.60
CA GLU A 274 -0.98 -26.81 -5.68
C GLU A 274 -2.42 -26.35 -5.46
N VAL A 275 -2.65 -25.40 -4.55
CA VAL A 275 -3.98 -24.84 -4.33
C VAL A 275 -4.47 -24.09 -5.57
N LYS A 276 -3.61 -23.25 -6.15
CA LYS A 276 -3.90 -22.49 -7.37
C LYS A 276 -4.25 -23.40 -8.54
N THR A 277 -3.39 -24.39 -8.80
CA THR A 277 -3.43 -25.20 -10.03
C THR A 277 -4.33 -26.44 -9.91
N LYS A 278 -4.65 -26.88 -8.69
CA LYS A 278 -5.43 -28.12 -8.46
C LYS A 278 -6.62 -27.91 -7.55
N ARG A 279 -6.44 -27.32 -6.35
CA ARG A 279 -7.52 -27.27 -5.34
C ARG A 279 -8.68 -26.39 -5.81
N ILE A 280 -8.41 -25.15 -6.22
CA ILE A 280 -9.45 -24.20 -6.65
C ILE A 280 -10.16 -24.73 -7.91
N PRO A 281 -9.46 -25.13 -9.00
CA PRO A 281 -10.10 -25.71 -10.17
C PRO A 281 -10.90 -26.99 -9.90
N MET A 282 -10.49 -27.79 -8.91
CA MET A 282 -11.25 -29.00 -8.53
C MET A 282 -12.54 -28.68 -7.78
N GLN A 283 -12.55 -27.62 -6.97
CA GLN A 283 -13.66 -27.32 -6.05
C GLN A 283 -14.69 -26.37 -6.65
N PHE A 284 -14.28 -25.52 -7.58
CA PHE A 284 -15.08 -24.43 -8.12
C PHE A 284 -15.52 -24.82 -9.53
N GLN A 285 -16.75 -24.46 -9.90
CA GLN A 285 -17.14 -24.41 -11.30
C GLN A 285 -16.82 -23.02 -11.88
N SER A 286 -16.93 -22.88 -13.19
CA SER A 286 -16.66 -21.62 -13.90
C SER A 286 -17.54 -20.45 -13.45
N ASP A 287 -18.73 -20.72 -12.89
CA ASP A 287 -19.62 -19.70 -12.32
C ASP A 287 -19.30 -19.33 -10.85
N GLY A 288 -18.24 -19.90 -10.28
CA GLY A 288 -17.85 -19.74 -8.88
C GLY A 288 -18.64 -20.62 -7.90
N SER A 289 -19.61 -21.41 -8.38
CA SER A 289 -20.33 -22.37 -7.54
C SER A 289 -19.37 -23.42 -6.97
N GLN A 290 -19.72 -23.94 -5.80
CA GLN A 290 -18.90 -24.90 -5.06
C GLN A 290 -19.73 -26.17 -4.81
N PRO A 291 -19.82 -27.10 -5.78
CA PRO A 291 -20.81 -28.18 -5.76
C PRO A 291 -20.74 -29.07 -4.51
N ALA A 292 -19.53 -29.33 -4.02
CA ALA A 292 -19.33 -30.14 -2.81
C ALA A 292 -19.86 -29.46 -1.53
N GLU A 293 -19.88 -28.12 -1.51
CA GLU A 293 -20.45 -27.33 -0.41
C GLU A 293 -21.95 -27.10 -0.57
N GLU A 294 -22.41 -26.95 -1.81
CA GLU A 294 -23.84 -26.80 -2.16
C GLU A 294 -24.67 -28.04 -1.85
N ALA A 295 -24.06 -29.22 -1.93
CA ALA A 295 -24.67 -30.48 -1.52
C ALA A 295 -24.91 -30.60 0.00
N ARG A 296 -24.49 -29.62 0.81
CA ARG A 296 -24.59 -29.67 2.28
C ARG A 296 -25.90 -29.08 2.78
N THR A 297 -26.39 -29.59 3.91
CA THR A 297 -27.60 -29.10 4.58
C THR A 297 -27.50 -27.65 5.06
N ARG A 298 -26.28 -27.13 5.29
CA ARG A 298 -25.97 -25.71 5.57
C ARG A 298 -25.09 -25.13 4.45
N SER A 299 -25.52 -25.29 3.21
CA SER A 299 -24.68 -25.06 2.03
C SER A 299 -24.09 -23.65 1.95
N LEU A 300 -24.89 -22.59 2.12
CA LEU A 300 -24.39 -21.21 2.11
C LEU A 300 -23.30 -20.97 3.16
N HIS A 301 -23.45 -21.56 4.35
CA HIS A 301 -22.40 -21.51 5.37
C HIS A 301 -21.11 -22.21 4.93
N TYR A 302 -21.21 -23.39 4.32
CA TYR A 302 -20.04 -24.17 3.91
C TYR A 302 -19.30 -23.55 2.71
N SER A 303 -20.01 -22.92 1.76
CA SER A 303 -19.39 -22.22 0.64
C SER A 303 -18.52 -21.03 1.12
N PHE A 304 -19.01 -20.26 2.09
CA PHE A 304 -18.18 -19.22 2.74
C PHE A 304 -17.08 -19.81 3.62
N PHE A 305 -17.34 -20.93 4.31
CA PHE A 305 -16.36 -21.60 5.15
C PHE A 305 -15.16 -22.13 4.35
N ASN A 306 -15.40 -22.57 3.11
CA ASN A 306 -14.35 -22.97 2.18
C ASN A 306 -13.54 -21.77 1.69
N LEU A 307 -14.20 -20.69 1.25
CA LEU A 307 -13.51 -19.45 0.82
C LEU A 307 -12.65 -18.84 1.92
N THR A 308 -13.08 -18.91 3.19
CA THR A 308 -12.24 -18.50 4.32
C THR A 308 -10.93 -19.28 4.39
N ALA A 309 -10.96 -20.61 4.17
CA ALA A 309 -9.75 -21.42 4.17
C ALA A 309 -8.80 -21.02 3.03
N LEU A 310 -9.36 -20.85 1.83
CA LEU A 310 -8.60 -20.48 0.65
C LEU A 310 -8.02 -19.07 0.76
N ALA A 311 -8.71 -18.13 1.42
CA ALA A 311 -8.18 -16.81 1.71
C ALA A 311 -6.97 -16.83 2.65
N VAL A 312 -6.91 -17.79 3.60
CA VAL A 312 -5.68 -18.01 4.39
C VAL A 312 -4.52 -18.43 3.48
N VAL A 313 -4.76 -19.35 2.55
CA VAL A 313 -3.73 -19.77 1.59
C VAL A 313 -3.31 -18.60 0.69
N ALA A 314 -4.27 -17.78 0.26
CA ALA A 314 -4.00 -16.59 -0.56
C ALA A 314 -3.09 -15.60 0.18
N ARG A 315 -3.33 -15.38 1.48
CA ARG A 315 -2.46 -14.56 2.35
C ARG A 315 -1.05 -15.14 2.48
N VAL A 316 -0.90 -16.46 2.49
CA VAL A 316 0.42 -17.11 2.41
C VAL A 316 1.03 -16.93 1.02
N GLY A 317 0.25 -17.02 -0.06
CA GLY A 317 0.69 -16.82 -1.45
C GLY A 317 1.20 -15.41 -1.74
N GLU A 318 0.62 -14.39 -1.11
CA GLU A 318 1.09 -13.01 -1.17
C GLU A 318 2.55 -12.85 -0.69
N GLN A 319 3.05 -13.74 0.17
CA GLN A 319 4.47 -13.77 0.60
C GLN A 319 5.43 -14.26 -0.50
N PHE A 320 4.88 -14.74 -1.62
CA PHE A 320 5.59 -15.35 -2.75
C PHE A 320 5.20 -14.72 -4.09
N GLY A 321 4.36 -13.68 -4.09
CA GLY A 321 3.82 -13.09 -5.32
C GLY A 321 2.87 -13.99 -6.10
N ILE A 322 2.26 -15.00 -5.45
CA ILE A 322 1.29 -15.90 -6.08
C ILE A 322 -0.11 -15.41 -5.72
N ASP A 323 -0.83 -14.88 -6.71
CA ASP A 323 -2.21 -14.45 -6.53
C ASP A 323 -3.18 -15.64 -6.61
N LEU A 324 -4.05 -15.76 -5.60
CA LEU A 324 -5.21 -16.67 -5.60
C LEU A 324 -6.54 -15.90 -5.59
N TRP A 325 -6.51 -14.58 -5.36
CA TRP A 325 -7.70 -13.74 -5.33
C TRP A 325 -8.28 -13.59 -6.72
N GLN A 326 -7.42 -13.43 -7.72
CA GLN A 326 -7.77 -13.38 -9.14
C GLN A 326 -7.17 -14.56 -9.91
N ALA A 327 -7.80 -14.94 -11.02
CA ALA A 327 -7.29 -15.97 -11.92
C ALA A 327 -6.24 -15.39 -12.88
N ASP A 328 -5.19 -16.15 -13.18
CA ASP A 328 -4.15 -15.74 -14.14
C ASP A 328 -4.60 -15.80 -15.60
N ALA A 329 -5.64 -16.60 -15.89
CA ALA A 329 -6.14 -16.87 -17.23
C ALA A 329 -7.66 -16.68 -17.29
N PRO A 330 -8.23 -16.22 -18.42
CA PRO A 330 -9.66 -15.94 -18.56
C PRO A 330 -10.60 -17.11 -18.24
N GLU A 331 -10.15 -18.36 -18.45
CA GLU A 331 -10.93 -19.57 -18.14
C GLU A 331 -10.62 -20.18 -16.75
N GLY A 332 -9.73 -19.54 -15.98
CA GLY A 332 -9.37 -19.98 -14.64
C GLY A 332 -10.41 -19.56 -13.59
N VAL A 333 -10.55 -20.36 -12.53
CA VAL A 333 -11.40 -20.04 -11.38
C VAL A 333 -10.54 -19.59 -10.19
N SER A 334 -11.04 -18.63 -9.44
CA SER A 334 -10.35 -17.94 -8.34
C SER A 334 -11.27 -17.73 -7.13
N LEU A 335 -10.73 -17.14 -6.06
CA LEU A 335 -11.55 -16.74 -4.91
C LEU A 335 -12.56 -15.65 -5.29
N SER A 336 -12.24 -14.77 -6.24
CA SER A 336 -13.15 -13.73 -6.74
C SER A 336 -14.44 -14.34 -7.28
N ASP A 337 -14.35 -15.43 -8.04
CA ASP A 337 -15.51 -16.11 -8.65
C ASP A 337 -16.42 -16.69 -7.56
N GLY A 338 -15.84 -17.40 -6.59
CA GLY A 338 -16.61 -17.94 -5.47
C GLY A 338 -17.25 -16.86 -4.59
N LEU A 339 -16.57 -15.73 -4.38
CA LEU A 339 -17.12 -14.60 -3.64
C LEU A 339 -18.25 -13.91 -4.41
N SER A 340 -18.09 -13.74 -5.72
CA SER A 340 -19.08 -13.15 -6.62
C SER A 340 -20.34 -14.01 -6.70
N TYR A 341 -20.18 -15.32 -6.84
CA TYR A 341 -21.27 -16.29 -6.79
C TYR A 341 -22.09 -16.18 -5.51
N LEU A 342 -21.43 -16.02 -4.35
CA LEU A 342 -22.12 -15.95 -3.06
C LEU A 342 -22.62 -14.55 -2.67
N HIS A 343 -22.15 -13.50 -3.34
CA HIS A 343 -22.43 -12.10 -3.00
C HIS A 343 -23.93 -11.78 -2.85
N PRO A 344 -24.83 -12.18 -3.78
CA PRO A 344 -26.26 -11.86 -3.68
C PRO A 344 -26.92 -12.37 -2.40
N TYR A 345 -26.39 -13.44 -1.82
CA TYR A 345 -26.96 -14.14 -0.67
C TYR A 345 -26.44 -13.60 0.67
N LEU A 346 -25.46 -12.70 0.67
CA LEU A 346 -25.01 -12.00 1.87
C LEU A 346 -26.07 -11.04 2.42
N GLN A 347 -26.77 -10.33 1.52
CA GLN A 347 -27.81 -9.37 1.87
C GLN A 347 -29.20 -10.01 1.92
N SER A 348 -29.44 -11.02 1.07
CA SER A 348 -30.70 -11.74 0.99
C SER A 348 -30.49 -13.26 1.12
N PRO A 349 -30.08 -13.77 2.29
CA PRO A 349 -29.83 -15.21 2.46
C PRO A 349 -31.06 -16.10 2.19
N GLY A 350 -32.27 -15.53 2.28
CA GLY A 350 -33.51 -16.25 1.97
C GLY A 350 -33.71 -16.57 0.48
N ASN A 351 -32.94 -15.95 -0.41
CA ASN A 351 -32.99 -16.23 -1.86
C ASN A 351 -32.04 -17.35 -2.28
N TRP A 352 -31.31 -17.94 -1.33
CA TRP A 352 -30.36 -19.02 -1.60
C TRP A 352 -31.09 -20.25 -2.18
N PRO A 353 -30.73 -20.73 -3.38
CA PRO A 353 -31.48 -21.77 -4.08
C PRO A 353 -31.24 -23.19 -3.54
N HIS A 354 -30.21 -23.37 -2.69
CA HIS A 354 -29.84 -24.65 -2.11
C HIS A 354 -30.26 -24.76 -0.64
N GLN A 355 -30.08 -25.94 -0.05
CA GLN A 355 -30.51 -26.19 1.33
C GLN A 355 -29.66 -25.41 2.36
N GLN A 356 -30.30 -24.53 3.13
CA GLN A 356 -29.65 -23.81 4.24
C GLN A 356 -30.48 -23.96 5.53
N ILE A 357 -30.24 -25.04 6.28
CA ILE A 357 -30.90 -25.26 7.56
C ILE A 357 -30.38 -24.24 8.60
N GLY A 358 -31.33 -23.53 9.22
CA GLY A 358 -31.04 -22.44 10.15
C GLY A 358 -30.59 -21.15 9.47
N GLN A 359 -30.72 -20.04 10.20
CA GLN A 359 -30.41 -18.70 9.70
C GLN A 359 -28.90 -18.54 9.38
N PHE A 360 -28.59 -18.02 8.19
CA PHE A 360 -27.23 -17.59 7.86
C PHE A 360 -26.90 -16.27 8.55
N THR A 361 -25.71 -16.20 9.15
CA THR A 361 -25.18 -15.00 9.82
C THR A 361 -23.70 -14.85 9.48
N LEU A 362 -23.25 -13.61 9.27
CA LEU A 362 -21.83 -13.33 9.08
C LEU A 362 -21.04 -13.69 10.34
N SER A 363 -20.14 -14.66 10.20
CA SER A 363 -19.19 -15.01 11.27
C SER A 363 -17.98 -14.07 11.22
N PRO A 364 -17.20 -13.92 12.30
CA PRO A 364 -15.98 -13.11 12.30
C PRO A 364 -15.04 -13.42 11.13
N HIS A 365 -14.80 -14.70 10.83
CA HIS A 365 -13.95 -15.11 9.71
C HIS A 365 -14.52 -14.72 8.33
N VAL A 366 -15.85 -14.72 8.18
CA VAL A 366 -16.47 -14.23 6.93
C VAL A 366 -16.32 -12.72 6.86
N ILE A 367 -16.41 -12.00 7.97
CA ILE A 367 -16.17 -10.55 8.01
C ILE A 367 -14.71 -10.23 7.65
N GLU A 368 -13.75 -11.00 8.15
CA GLU A 368 -12.33 -10.89 7.77
C GLU A 368 -12.13 -11.18 6.28
N LEU A 369 -12.71 -12.26 5.75
CA LEU A 369 -12.71 -12.59 4.33
C LEU A 369 -13.23 -11.42 3.49
N LEU A 370 -14.40 -10.88 3.81
CA LEU A 370 -15.02 -9.77 3.08
C LEU A 370 -14.19 -8.48 3.18
N ARG A 371 -13.52 -8.25 4.32
CA ARG A 371 -12.60 -7.13 4.49
C ARG A 371 -11.36 -7.28 3.61
N MET A 372 -10.71 -8.45 3.63
CA MET A 372 -9.57 -8.74 2.77
C MET A 372 -9.94 -8.62 1.29
N ALA A 373 -11.08 -9.19 0.90
CA ALA A 373 -11.62 -9.13 -0.45
C ALA A 373 -11.88 -7.69 -0.89
N SER A 374 -12.41 -6.82 -0.01
CA SER A 374 -12.68 -5.42 -0.36
C SER A 374 -11.44 -4.64 -0.81
N VAL A 375 -10.26 -5.00 -0.29
CA VAL A 375 -8.99 -4.37 -0.68
C VAL A 375 -8.44 -5.04 -1.93
N ARG A 376 -8.36 -6.37 -1.93
CA ARG A 376 -7.64 -7.14 -2.95
C ARG A 376 -8.39 -7.28 -4.28
N LEU A 377 -9.72 -7.17 -4.23
CA LEU A 377 -10.58 -7.15 -5.41
C LEU A 377 -11.04 -5.72 -5.74
N GLY A 378 -10.66 -4.71 -4.95
CA GLY A 378 -11.11 -3.33 -5.15
C GLY A 378 -12.63 -3.12 -4.95
N GLU A 379 -13.29 -4.00 -4.19
CA GLU A 379 -14.76 -4.06 -4.09
C GLU A 379 -15.31 -3.55 -2.74
N PRO A 380 -15.61 -2.24 -2.59
CA PRO A 380 -16.09 -1.66 -1.32
C PRO A 380 -17.49 -2.16 -0.93
N ALA A 381 -18.25 -2.75 -1.85
CA ALA A 381 -19.58 -3.33 -1.57
C ALA A 381 -19.52 -4.41 -0.49
N TYR A 382 -18.43 -5.18 -0.42
CA TYR A 382 -18.21 -6.16 0.65
C TYR A 382 -18.16 -5.52 2.03
N LEU A 383 -17.63 -4.29 2.16
CA LEU A 383 -17.63 -3.57 3.45
C LEU A 383 -18.98 -2.99 3.80
N LYS A 384 -19.77 -2.57 2.82
CA LYS A 384 -21.14 -2.11 3.07
C LYS A 384 -21.97 -3.22 3.69
N ILE A 385 -21.80 -4.46 3.23
CA ILE A 385 -22.42 -5.65 3.83
C ILE A 385 -21.96 -5.83 5.27
N VAL A 386 -20.66 -5.67 5.54
CA VAL A 386 -20.10 -5.75 6.89
C VAL A 386 -20.64 -4.65 7.81
N SER A 387 -20.85 -3.42 7.31
CA SER A 387 -21.41 -2.31 8.09
C SER A 387 -22.92 -2.46 8.34
N ASP A 388 -23.66 -2.96 7.34
CA ASP A 388 -25.12 -3.07 7.37
C ASP A 388 -25.61 -4.29 8.16
N ALA A 389 -24.77 -5.31 8.28
CA ALA A 389 -25.02 -6.44 9.15
C ALA A 389 -25.11 -5.94 10.60
N LYS A 390 -26.34 -5.61 11.05
CA LYS A 390 -26.69 -5.26 12.45
C LYS A 390 -25.86 -6.15 13.35
N GLN A 391 -24.85 -5.59 14.01
CA GLN A 391 -23.81 -6.33 14.73
C GLN A 391 -24.42 -7.13 15.90
N ARG A 392 -25.01 -8.29 15.61
CA ARG A 392 -25.60 -9.19 16.61
C ARG A 392 -24.55 -10.11 17.23
N ASN A 393 -23.36 -10.22 16.63
CA ASN A 393 -22.19 -10.88 17.22
C ASN A 393 -21.10 -9.85 17.48
N LYS A 394 -21.25 -9.09 18.57
CA LYS A 394 -20.21 -8.14 18.99
C LYS A 394 -19.00 -8.87 19.58
N GLU A 395 -19.18 -10.00 20.26
CA GLU A 395 -18.08 -10.70 20.94
C GLU A 395 -17.14 -11.41 19.95
N GLY A 396 -15.83 -11.15 20.07
CA GLY A 396 -14.79 -11.84 19.30
C GLY A 396 -14.58 -11.39 17.85
N ASN A 397 -15.29 -10.36 17.37
CA ASN A 397 -14.97 -9.77 16.06
C ASN A 397 -13.91 -8.69 16.22
N TYR A 398 -12.69 -8.93 15.73
CA TYR A 398 -11.60 -7.95 15.70
C TYR A 398 -11.17 -7.58 14.28
N ALA A 399 -11.93 -7.97 13.25
CA ALA A 399 -11.54 -7.84 11.84
C ALA A 399 -11.08 -6.42 11.43
N GLU A 400 -11.66 -5.38 12.04
CA GLU A 400 -11.25 -3.98 11.80
C GLU A 400 -9.82 -3.68 12.29
N LEU A 401 -9.37 -4.35 13.36
CA LEU A 401 -7.99 -4.26 13.84
C LEU A 401 -7.03 -5.08 12.97
N LEU A 402 -7.52 -6.19 12.40
CA LEU A 402 -6.69 -7.24 11.79
C LEU A 402 -6.38 -7.02 10.30
N HIS A 403 -7.29 -6.39 9.55
CA HIS A 403 -7.18 -6.23 8.10
C HIS A 403 -7.54 -4.82 7.64
N ALA A 404 -6.92 -4.33 6.57
CA ALA A 404 -7.29 -3.11 5.89
C ALA A 404 -8.64 -3.28 5.16
N ALA A 405 -9.25 -2.14 4.82
CA ALA A 405 -10.56 -2.05 4.21
C ALA A 405 -10.56 -0.88 3.22
N GLN A 406 -11.05 -1.10 2.00
CA GLN A 406 -11.27 -0.03 1.04
C GLN A 406 -12.52 0.77 1.43
N LYS A 407 -12.35 1.94 2.06
CA LYS A 407 -13.48 2.79 2.44
C LYS A 407 -14.18 3.31 1.18
N ALA A 408 -15.51 3.27 1.18
CA ALA A 408 -16.32 3.98 0.19
C ALA A 408 -16.20 5.50 0.43
N GLU A 409 -15.19 6.15 -0.12
CA GLU A 409 -15.10 7.61 -0.08
C GLU A 409 -15.91 8.23 -1.23
N GLY A 410 -17.02 8.89 -0.87
CA GLY A 410 -17.59 9.97 -1.68
C GLY A 410 -18.60 9.60 -2.77
N VAL A 411 -19.49 8.64 -2.58
CA VAL A 411 -20.74 8.53 -3.37
C VAL A 411 -21.91 8.89 -2.47
N GLY A 412 -22.40 10.12 -2.59
CA GLY A 412 -23.62 10.53 -1.92
C GLY A 412 -24.78 9.64 -2.39
N VAL A 413 -25.48 8.99 -1.46
CA VAL A 413 -26.69 8.23 -1.78
C VAL A 413 -27.80 9.22 -2.12
N PRO A 414 -28.29 9.33 -3.37
CA PRO A 414 -29.43 10.19 -3.65
C PRO A 414 -30.69 9.49 -3.12
N ARG A 415 -31.40 10.16 -2.21
CA ARG A 415 -32.76 9.77 -1.80
C ARG A 415 -33.74 10.57 -2.65
N ASP A 416 -34.82 9.95 -3.12
CA ASP A 416 -35.91 10.72 -3.74
C ASP A 416 -36.80 11.40 -2.69
N ASN A 417 -37.67 12.28 -3.17
CA ASN A 417 -38.55 13.14 -2.36
C ASN A 417 -39.63 12.37 -1.56
N THR A 418 -39.57 11.04 -1.48
CA THR A 418 -40.49 10.21 -0.69
C THR A 418 -39.81 9.37 0.39
N GLY A 419 -38.49 9.49 0.56
CA GLY A 419 -37.77 8.85 1.66
C GLY A 419 -37.66 7.32 1.55
N ARG A 420 -37.95 6.73 0.38
CA ARG A 420 -37.73 5.30 0.12
C ARG A 420 -36.36 5.06 -0.51
N VAL A 421 -35.66 4.04 -0.02
CA VAL A 421 -34.40 3.55 -0.62
C VAL A 421 -34.74 2.88 -1.95
N ARG A 422 -34.29 3.48 -3.05
CA ARG A 422 -34.24 2.80 -4.35
C ARG A 422 -33.10 1.79 -4.28
N ILE A 423 -33.40 0.52 -4.03
CA ILE A 423 -32.48 -0.57 -4.38
C ILE A 423 -32.45 -0.60 -5.91
N ARG A 424 -31.41 -0.05 -6.51
CA ARG A 424 -31.08 -0.37 -7.91
C ARG A 424 -30.51 -1.79 -7.91
N LYS A 425 -31.16 -2.71 -8.64
CA LYS A 425 -30.49 -3.90 -9.16
C LYS A 425 -29.30 -3.43 -10.00
N GLY A 426 -28.12 -4.01 -9.79
CA GLY A 426 -26.91 -3.77 -10.59
C GLY A 426 -25.95 -2.75 -9.98
N SER A 427 -24.83 -3.25 -9.46
CA SER A 427 -23.53 -2.58 -9.26
C SER A 427 -22.63 -3.53 -8.40
N LEU A 428 -22.45 -4.81 -8.76
CA LEU A 428 -21.25 -5.33 -9.46
C LEU A 428 -20.68 -4.35 -10.50
N LEU A 429 -19.40 -4.40 -10.83
CA LEU A 429 -19.02 -4.07 -12.20
C LEU A 429 -19.74 -5.09 -13.10
N THR A 430 -20.99 -4.78 -13.45
CA THR A 430 -21.92 -5.58 -14.26
C THR A 430 -21.61 -5.42 -15.74
N GLY A 431 -20.36 -5.10 -16.03
CA GLY A 431 -19.97 -4.77 -17.37
C GLY A 431 -19.74 -6.03 -18.18
N ASP A 432 -20.30 -6.09 -19.38
CA ASP A 432 -19.97 -7.15 -20.31
C ASP A 432 -18.48 -7.02 -20.70
N GLU A 433 -17.84 -8.16 -20.93
CA GLU A 433 -16.48 -8.19 -21.49
C GLU A 433 -16.56 -8.29 -23.02
N HIS A 434 -15.88 -7.37 -23.70
CA HIS A 434 -15.84 -7.29 -25.16
C HIS A 434 -14.40 -7.50 -25.63
N SER A 435 -14.12 -8.63 -26.28
CA SER A 435 -12.82 -8.87 -26.90
C SER A 435 -12.74 -8.19 -28.26
N ILE A 436 -11.65 -7.47 -28.51
CA ILE A 436 -11.34 -6.81 -29.78
C ILE A 436 -9.88 -7.00 -30.14
N ASP A 437 -9.55 -6.92 -31.42
CA ASP A 437 -8.15 -6.92 -31.88
C ASP A 437 -7.80 -5.75 -32.81
N SER A 438 -8.73 -4.85 -33.07
CA SER A 438 -8.51 -3.76 -34.02
C SER A 438 -9.29 -2.48 -33.71
N PRO A 439 -8.82 -1.31 -34.18
CA PRO A 439 -9.55 -0.05 -34.05
C PRO A 439 -10.94 -0.09 -34.69
N LYS A 440 -11.11 -0.88 -35.76
CA LYS A 440 -12.40 -1.03 -36.46
C LYS A 440 -13.43 -1.71 -35.57
N GLU A 441 -13.03 -2.74 -34.84
CA GLU A 441 -13.91 -3.42 -33.88
C GLU A 441 -14.25 -2.54 -32.69
N LEU A 442 -13.27 -1.79 -32.17
CA LEU A 442 -13.54 -0.79 -31.12
C LEU A 442 -14.57 0.26 -31.59
N ALA A 443 -14.37 0.84 -32.78
CA ALA A 443 -15.29 1.82 -33.34
C ALA A 443 -16.70 1.24 -33.51
N ALA A 444 -16.80 0.02 -34.06
CA ALA A 444 -18.08 -0.68 -34.20
C ALA A 444 -18.75 -0.92 -32.83
N LEU A 445 -17.98 -1.26 -31.80
CA LEU A 445 -18.49 -1.46 -30.45
C LEU A 445 -19.01 -0.16 -29.84
N LEU A 446 -18.23 0.93 -29.93
CA LEU A 446 -18.62 2.27 -29.46
C LEU A 446 -19.91 2.76 -30.15
N GLU A 447 -20.08 2.49 -31.45
CA GLU A 447 -21.25 2.89 -32.23
C GLU A 447 -22.46 1.95 -32.05
N SER A 448 -22.24 0.72 -31.60
CA SER A 448 -23.29 -0.31 -31.56
C SER A 448 -24.40 -0.07 -30.52
N GLY A 449 -24.15 0.81 -29.55
CA GLY A 449 -25.01 0.99 -28.38
C GLY A 449 -25.01 -0.19 -27.40
N LYS A 450 -24.11 -1.16 -27.58
CA LYS A 450 -23.96 -2.33 -26.68
C LYS A 450 -23.05 -2.08 -25.50
N LEU A 451 -22.10 -1.15 -25.63
CA LEU A 451 -21.18 -0.81 -24.56
C LEU A 451 -21.92 -0.02 -23.47
N THR A 452 -21.71 -0.36 -22.20
CA THR A 452 -22.31 0.33 -21.04
C THR A 452 -21.30 0.66 -19.94
N PRO A 453 -21.56 1.65 -19.08
CA PRO A 453 -20.71 1.94 -17.93
C PRO A 453 -20.41 0.70 -17.08
N GLY A 454 -19.12 0.42 -16.85
CA GLY A 454 -18.64 -0.76 -16.13
C GLY A 454 -18.08 -1.86 -17.04
N ASP A 455 -18.38 -1.82 -18.34
CA ASP A 455 -17.89 -2.79 -19.33
C ASP A 455 -16.35 -2.78 -19.41
N THR A 456 -15.81 -3.95 -19.74
CA THR A 456 -14.38 -4.13 -20.00
C THR A 456 -14.16 -4.50 -21.45
N ILE A 457 -13.31 -3.75 -22.14
CA ILE A 457 -12.89 -4.01 -23.50
C ILE A 457 -11.48 -4.62 -23.42
N LEU A 458 -11.37 -5.89 -23.80
CA LEU A 458 -10.11 -6.61 -23.89
C LEU A 458 -9.48 -6.43 -25.27
N TRP A 459 -8.35 -5.73 -25.32
CA TRP A 459 -7.55 -5.66 -26.53
C TRP A 459 -6.60 -6.85 -26.60
N ALA A 460 -6.70 -7.65 -27.65
CA ALA A 460 -5.90 -8.86 -27.82
C ALA A 460 -4.38 -8.59 -27.75
N SER A 461 -3.60 -9.60 -27.36
CA SER A 461 -2.15 -9.50 -27.44
C SER A 461 -1.70 -9.60 -28.90
N GLY A 462 -0.68 -8.82 -29.26
CA GLY A 462 -0.18 -8.72 -30.62
C GLY A 462 0.64 -7.45 -30.83
N GLU A 463 1.32 -7.41 -31.97
CA GLU A 463 1.96 -6.18 -32.45
C GLU A 463 1.02 -5.47 -33.42
N TYR A 464 0.88 -4.17 -33.23
CA TYR A 464 -0.07 -3.32 -33.94
C TYR A 464 0.66 -2.12 -34.53
N GLN A 465 0.62 -2.00 -35.84
CA GLN A 465 1.40 -1.03 -36.59
C GLN A 465 0.50 0.10 -37.12
N ASP A 466 0.92 1.34 -36.90
CA ASP A 466 0.30 2.55 -37.47
C ASP A 466 -1.21 2.69 -37.21
N ILE A 467 -1.68 2.33 -36.02
CA ILE A 467 -3.12 2.35 -35.71
C ILE A 467 -3.57 3.61 -34.98
N ALA A 468 -4.73 4.16 -35.37
CA ALA A 468 -5.36 5.26 -34.66
C ALA A 468 -6.58 4.75 -33.87
N ILE A 469 -6.53 4.91 -32.54
CA ILE A 469 -7.60 4.54 -31.61
C ILE A 469 -8.31 5.82 -31.17
N ASN A 470 -9.62 5.91 -31.41
CA ASN A 470 -10.45 7.02 -30.92
C ASN A 470 -11.52 6.46 -29.98
N ILE A 471 -11.55 6.97 -28.75
CA ILE A 471 -12.51 6.63 -27.72
C ILE A 471 -13.37 7.88 -27.49
N GLU A 472 -14.60 7.87 -27.98
CA GLU A 472 -15.56 8.96 -27.84
C GLU A 472 -17.00 8.44 -27.95
N GLY A 473 -17.98 9.29 -27.62
CA GLY A 473 -19.41 8.98 -27.79
C GLY A 473 -20.07 8.23 -26.63
N ILE A 474 -19.29 7.68 -25.69
CA ILE A 474 -19.82 7.02 -24.49
C ILE A 474 -18.94 7.25 -23.26
N ASP A 475 -19.60 7.69 -22.18
CA ASP A 475 -18.98 7.90 -20.89
C ASP A 475 -19.25 6.72 -19.96
N GLY A 476 -18.29 6.40 -19.10
CA GLY A 476 -18.54 5.60 -17.91
C GLY A 476 -19.20 6.45 -16.82
N THR A 477 -19.20 5.92 -15.60
CA THR A 477 -19.63 6.67 -14.41
C THR A 477 -18.58 6.56 -13.31
N LYS A 478 -18.68 7.43 -12.30
CA LYS A 478 -17.79 7.38 -11.13
C LYS A 478 -17.75 6.00 -10.46
N GLU A 479 -18.90 5.34 -10.40
CA GLU A 479 -19.04 4.04 -9.76
C GLU A 479 -18.75 2.88 -10.72
N GLN A 480 -18.87 3.09 -12.03
CA GLN A 480 -18.70 2.08 -13.07
C GLN A 480 -17.98 2.71 -14.28
N PRO A 481 -16.66 2.92 -14.19
CA PRO A 481 -15.88 3.38 -15.33
C PRO A 481 -15.84 2.28 -16.40
N ILE A 482 -15.71 2.68 -17.67
CA ILE A 482 -15.46 1.72 -18.75
C ILE A 482 -13.95 1.46 -18.81
N THR A 483 -13.55 0.20 -18.88
CA THR A 483 -12.13 -0.17 -18.92
C THR A 483 -11.75 -0.65 -20.30
N LEU A 484 -10.73 -0.04 -20.91
CA LEU A 484 -10.01 -0.60 -22.06
C LEU A 484 -8.67 -1.14 -21.55
N ARG A 485 -8.47 -2.45 -21.60
CA ARG A 485 -7.24 -3.09 -21.09
C ARG A 485 -6.61 -4.02 -22.12
N ALA A 486 -5.29 -4.10 -22.13
CA ALA A 486 -4.58 -5.16 -22.83
C ALA A 486 -4.92 -6.52 -22.19
N ALA A 487 -5.17 -7.55 -23.01
CA ALA A 487 -5.52 -8.89 -22.52
C ALA A 487 -4.38 -9.52 -21.69
N THR A 488 -3.14 -9.22 -22.05
CA THR A 488 -1.94 -9.47 -21.23
C THR A 488 -1.25 -8.12 -21.06
N PRO A 489 -0.95 -7.65 -19.83
CA PRO A 489 -0.20 -6.40 -19.63
C PRO A 489 1.14 -6.44 -20.38
N GLY A 490 1.40 -5.42 -21.21
CA GLY A 490 2.55 -5.37 -22.11
C GLY A 490 2.41 -6.20 -23.39
N GLY A 491 1.38 -7.05 -23.50
CA GLY A 491 1.17 -7.95 -24.64
C GLY A 491 0.53 -7.29 -25.87
N ALA A 492 -0.14 -6.15 -25.72
CA ALA A 492 -0.61 -5.33 -26.83
C ALA A 492 0.42 -4.22 -27.11
N ILE A 493 1.28 -4.47 -28.11
CA ILE A 493 2.43 -3.64 -28.45
C ILE A 493 2.10 -2.75 -29.65
N PHE A 494 2.01 -1.45 -29.44
CA PHE A 494 1.75 -0.46 -30.47
C PHE A 494 3.04 0.14 -31.00
N ARG A 495 3.22 0.09 -32.32
CA ARG A 495 4.40 0.56 -33.04
C ARG A 495 4.03 1.56 -34.12
N GLY A 496 5.01 2.24 -34.71
CA GLY A 496 4.76 3.15 -35.81
C GLY A 496 4.04 4.44 -35.38
N ALA A 497 3.19 4.95 -36.27
CA ALA A 497 2.33 6.12 -36.07
C ALA A 497 1.15 5.87 -35.11
N SER A 498 1.21 4.81 -34.28
CA SER A 498 0.10 4.42 -33.42
C SER A 498 -0.20 5.45 -32.33
N GLN A 499 -1.47 5.81 -32.17
CA GLN A 499 -1.93 6.82 -31.23
C GLN A 499 -3.32 6.50 -30.67
N MET A 500 -3.60 6.99 -29.46
CA MET A 500 -4.86 6.85 -28.75
C MET A 500 -5.40 8.21 -28.32
N ARG A 501 -6.60 8.53 -28.78
CA ARG A 501 -7.33 9.75 -28.47
C ARG A 501 -8.57 9.41 -27.64
N ILE A 502 -8.76 10.11 -26.53
CA ILE A 502 -9.76 9.80 -25.51
C ILE A 502 -10.56 11.06 -25.23
N GLY A 503 -11.82 11.09 -25.65
CA GLY A 503 -12.73 12.23 -25.53
C GLY A 503 -13.94 11.95 -24.65
N THR A 504 -13.77 11.12 -23.62
CA THR A 504 -14.84 10.60 -22.77
C THR A 504 -14.61 10.94 -21.30
N GLN A 505 -15.54 10.52 -20.46
CA GLN A 505 -15.43 10.62 -19.01
C GLN A 505 -15.49 9.25 -18.33
N TRP A 506 -14.76 9.09 -17.23
CA TRP A 506 -14.74 7.87 -16.41
C TRP A 506 -14.33 6.63 -17.20
N TRP A 507 -13.13 6.69 -17.77
CA TRP A 507 -12.50 5.55 -18.45
C TRP A 507 -11.20 5.13 -17.76
N VAL A 508 -10.87 3.85 -17.84
CA VAL A 508 -9.58 3.30 -17.43
C VAL A 508 -8.89 2.71 -18.65
N ILE A 509 -7.65 3.11 -18.89
CA ILE A 509 -6.79 2.61 -19.97
C ILE A 509 -5.61 1.88 -19.33
N GLU A 510 -5.50 0.58 -19.55
CA GLU A 510 -4.60 -0.26 -18.75
C GLU A 510 -3.74 -1.23 -19.56
N GLY A 511 -2.46 -1.35 -19.21
CA GLY A 511 -1.61 -2.47 -19.64
C GLY A 511 -1.03 -2.36 -21.05
N PHE A 512 -1.14 -1.21 -21.73
CA PHE A 512 -0.66 -1.05 -23.10
C PHE A 512 0.82 -0.68 -23.18
N HIS A 513 1.51 -1.15 -24.22
CA HIS A 513 2.91 -0.85 -24.46
C HIS A 513 3.08 -0.20 -25.84
N PHE A 514 3.54 1.05 -25.87
CA PHE A 514 3.99 1.70 -27.08
C PHE A 514 5.51 1.54 -27.14
N ASP A 515 6.02 0.89 -28.18
CA ASP A 515 7.45 0.55 -28.25
C ASP A 515 8.04 0.72 -29.65
N GLY A 516 9.21 1.35 -29.73
CA GLY A 516 10.04 1.38 -30.93
C GLY A 516 9.69 2.49 -31.95
N THR A 517 10.18 2.33 -33.18
CA THR A 517 10.24 3.39 -34.19
C THR A 517 8.88 3.80 -34.74
N THR A 518 8.63 5.12 -34.92
CA THR A 518 7.40 5.61 -35.56
C THR A 518 7.47 5.61 -37.09
N GLY A 519 6.29 5.67 -37.73
CA GLY A 519 6.10 6.18 -39.08
C GLY A 519 5.71 7.67 -39.04
N SER A 520 5.85 8.37 -40.17
CA SER A 520 5.50 9.81 -40.28
C SER A 520 4.02 10.04 -39.95
N ALA A 521 3.77 10.86 -38.94
CA ALA A 521 2.46 11.29 -38.53
C ALA A 521 2.56 12.74 -38.09
N ASN A 522 2.06 13.68 -38.92
CA ASN A 522 2.03 15.12 -38.62
C ASN A 522 1.69 15.38 -37.14
N SER A 523 2.70 15.66 -36.31
CA SER A 523 2.69 15.64 -34.83
C SER A 523 2.32 14.30 -34.16
N TYR A 524 3.34 13.48 -33.84
CA TYR A 524 3.16 12.20 -33.15
C TYR A 524 2.89 12.37 -31.64
N ASN A 525 1.66 12.05 -31.21
CA ASN A 525 1.23 12.12 -29.82
C ASN A 525 0.50 10.82 -29.40
N PRO A 526 1.22 9.82 -28.85
CA PRO A 526 0.68 8.52 -28.42
C PRO A 526 -0.61 8.60 -27.63
N PHE A 527 -0.74 9.54 -26.68
CA PHE A 527 -1.96 9.72 -25.90
C PHE A 527 -2.45 11.17 -25.95
N GLN A 528 -3.74 11.34 -26.24
CA GLN A 528 -4.42 12.63 -26.22
C GLN A 528 -5.74 12.53 -25.46
N PHE A 529 -5.87 13.24 -24.35
CA PHE A 529 -7.06 13.25 -23.50
C PHE A 529 -8.11 14.26 -23.97
N ARG A 530 -8.45 14.22 -25.26
CA ARG A 530 -9.54 15.02 -25.85
C ARG A 530 -10.23 14.25 -26.97
N SER A 531 -11.46 14.61 -27.33
CA SER A 531 -12.16 14.07 -28.51
C SER A 531 -11.57 14.57 -29.84
N LEU A 532 -12.05 14.02 -30.97
CA LEU A 532 -11.73 14.56 -32.30
C LEU A 532 -12.13 16.04 -32.46
N SER A 533 -13.23 16.45 -31.82
CA SER A 533 -13.72 17.83 -31.78
C SER A 533 -12.98 18.74 -30.79
N GLY A 534 -12.04 18.20 -30.02
CA GLY A 534 -11.23 18.96 -29.07
C GLY A 534 -11.82 19.10 -27.66
N THR A 535 -12.84 18.31 -27.31
CA THR A 535 -13.42 18.29 -25.96
C THR A 535 -12.54 17.50 -25.01
N GLY A 536 -12.07 18.11 -23.91
CA GLY A 536 -11.20 17.47 -22.93
C GLY A 536 -11.86 16.32 -22.16
N ALA A 537 -11.10 15.25 -21.94
CA ALA A 537 -11.52 14.08 -21.17
C ALA A 537 -11.64 14.39 -19.68
N GLN A 538 -12.46 13.62 -18.96
CA GLN A 538 -12.59 13.81 -17.52
C GLN A 538 -12.53 12.50 -16.74
N HIS A 539 -11.81 12.47 -15.62
CA HIS A 539 -11.72 11.27 -14.78
C HIS A 539 -11.21 10.03 -15.52
N VAL A 540 -10.35 10.22 -16.53
CA VAL A 540 -9.69 9.12 -17.25
C VAL A 540 -8.38 8.74 -16.56
N ARG A 541 -8.16 7.45 -16.36
CA ARG A 541 -6.97 6.91 -15.68
C ARG A 541 -6.14 6.10 -16.68
N LEU A 542 -4.87 6.45 -16.83
CA LEU A 542 -3.88 5.66 -17.57
C LEU A 542 -3.03 4.89 -16.54
N ILE A 543 -3.13 3.56 -16.56
CA ILE A 543 -2.59 2.71 -15.49
C ILE A 543 -1.68 1.65 -16.09
N ASN A 544 -0.51 1.45 -15.49
CA ASN A 544 0.36 0.33 -15.84
C ASN A 544 0.61 0.24 -17.35
N CYS A 545 0.86 1.37 -18.01
CA CYS A 545 1.19 1.45 -19.43
C CYS A 545 2.67 1.82 -19.60
N ALA A 546 3.26 1.44 -20.74
CA ALA A 546 4.63 1.76 -21.07
C ALA A 546 4.76 2.47 -22.41
N MET A 547 5.69 3.42 -22.47
CA MET A 547 6.12 4.08 -23.70
C MET A 547 7.64 4.05 -23.71
N THR A 548 8.22 3.29 -24.63
CA THR A 548 9.66 3.04 -24.67
C THR A 548 10.22 3.28 -26.06
N ASN A 549 11.34 4.00 -26.13
CA ASN A 549 12.13 4.17 -27.35
C ASN A 549 11.34 4.69 -28.57
N LEU A 550 10.33 5.54 -28.35
CA LEU A 550 9.54 6.12 -29.43
C LEU A 550 10.34 7.19 -30.17
N THR A 551 10.70 6.93 -31.43
CA THR A 551 11.43 7.85 -32.31
C THR A 551 10.52 8.44 -33.36
N THR A 552 10.68 9.70 -33.76
CA THR A 552 9.87 10.30 -34.83
C THR A 552 10.67 11.23 -35.74
N ASP A 553 10.27 11.29 -37.01
CA ASP A 553 10.79 12.25 -38.00
C ASP A 553 10.11 13.62 -37.89
N GLU A 554 9.07 13.74 -37.05
CA GLU A 554 8.37 14.99 -36.80
C GLU A 554 9.24 15.99 -36.03
N GLU A 555 9.03 17.28 -36.28
CA GLU A 555 9.77 18.35 -35.62
C GLU A 555 9.61 18.32 -34.10
N THR A 556 8.43 17.91 -33.60
CA THR A 556 8.15 17.73 -32.16
C THR A 556 7.20 16.55 -31.93
N SER A 557 7.35 15.87 -30.79
CA SER A 557 6.48 14.81 -30.32
C SER A 557 6.28 14.88 -28.81
N LYS A 558 5.01 14.97 -28.41
CA LYS A 558 4.58 14.95 -27.02
C LYS A 558 3.86 13.64 -26.74
N TRP A 559 4.39 12.82 -25.85
CA TRP A 559 3.89 11.46 -25.67
C TRP A 559 2.51 11.41 -25.04
N VAL A 560 2.24 12.31 -24.09
CA VAL A 560 0.93 12.44 -23.46
C VAL A 560 0.48 13.89 -23.43
N LEU A 561 -0.69 14.15 -23.97
CA LEU A 561 -1.38 15.43 -23.92
C LEU A 561 -2.61 15.33 -23.03
N PHE A 562 -2.53 15.95 -21.85
CA PHE A 562 -3.68 16.14 -20.97
C PHE A 562 -4.50 17.36 -21.42
N TYR A 563 -5.82 17.17 -21.47
CA TYR A 563 -6.84 18.21 -21.51
C TYR A 563 -7.93 17.85 -20.48
N GLY A 564 -8.92 18.72 -20.30
CA GLY A 564 -10.06 18.45 -19.43
C GLY A 564 -9.72 18.44 -17.95
N ARG A 565 -10.29 17.50 -17.18
CA ARG A 565 -10.26 17.55 -15.70
C ARG A 565 -10.06 16.19 -15.03
N ASN A 566 -9.40 16.15 -13.88
CA ASN A 566 -9.32 14.98 -13.00
C ASN A 566 -8.77 13.69 -13.64
N ASN A 567 -8.05 13.79 -14.75
CA ASN A 567 -7.35 12.66 -15.37
C ASN A 567 -6.09 12.28 -14.58
N SER A 568 -5.62 11.04 -14.74
CA SER A 568 -4.43 10.54 -14.03
C SER A 568 -3.54 9.61 -14.84
N ILE A 569 -2.25 9.62 -14.51
CA ILE A 569 -1.24 8.62 -14.88
C ILE A 569 -0.79 7.94 -13.60
N GLU A 570 -0.85 6.61 -13.57
CA GLU A 570 -0.54 5.79 -12.39
C GLU A 570 0.33 4.60 -12.82
N HIS A 571 1.45 4.37 -12.13
CA HIS A 571 2.31 3.19 -12.37
C HIS A 571 2.73 3.01 -13.83
N CYS A 572 3.00 4.09 -14.56
CA CYS A 572 3.39 4.04 -15.97
C CYS A 572 4.92 4.13 -16.12
N HIS A 573 5.44 3.57 -17.21
CA HIS A 573 6.87 3.58 -17.53
C HIS A 573 7.15 4.38 -18.80
N PHE A 574 8.00 5.39 -18.71
CA PHE A 574 8.40 6.22 -19.84
C PHE A 574 9.93 6.21 -19.97
N SER A 575 10.45 5.70 -21.08
CA SER A 575 11.90 5.68 -21.30
C SER A 575 12.35 5.81 -22.75
N GLY A 576 13.58 6.28 -22.97
CA GLY A 576 14.17 6.30 -24.31
C GLY A 576 13.69 7.44 -25.22
N LYS A 577 13.23 8.57 -24.67
CA LYS A 577 12.83 9.73 -25.50
C LYS A 577 14.05 10.39 -26.14
N ARG A 578 14.03 10.54 -27.46
CA ARG A 578 15.08 11.18 -28.28
C ARG A 578 14.56 12.25 -29.23
N SER A 579 13.24 12.46 -29.28
CA SER A 579 12.61 13.49 -30.10
C SER A 579 12.42 14.78 -29.31
N LYS A 580 12.36 15.92 -30.00
CA LYS A 580 11.92 17.20 -29.42
C LYS A 580 10.47 17.15 -28.94
N GLY A 581 10.05 18.09 -28.11
CA GLY A 581 8.71 18.16 -27.53
C GLY A 581 8.67 17.59 -26.10
N ALA A 582 7.88 18.22 -25.23
CA ALA A 582 7.73 17.77 -23.86
C ALA A 582 7.08 16.38 -23.80
N LEU A 583 7.51 15.50 -22.90
CA LEU A 583 6.96 14.14 -22.79
C LEU A 583 5.49 14.17 -22.36
N ILE A 584 5.17 14.78 -21.22
CA ILE A 584 3.79 15.05 -20.79
C ILE A 584 3.53 16.55 -20.87
N THR A 585 2.42 16.94 -21.48
CA THR A 585 1.94 18.33 -21.46
C THR A 585 0.50 18.39 -20.96
N VAL A 586 0.24 19.23 -19.95
CA VAL A 586 -1.10 19.63 -19.53
C VAL A 586 -1.49 20.91 -20.27
N GLU A 587 -2.43 20.79 -21.18
CA GLU A 587 -3.01 21.92 -21.92
C GLU A 587 -4.24 22.44 -21.16
N LEU A 588 -4.30 23.75 -20.94
CA LEU A 588 -5.34 24.40 -20.12
C LEU A 588 -6.29 25.28 -20.96
N GLY A 589 -6.17 25.21 -22.29
CA GLY A 589 -6.89 26.08 -23.22
C GLY A 589 -8.40 25.82 -23.29
N ASP A 590 -8.85 24.63 -22.89
CA ASP A 590 -10.26 24.21 -22.88
C ASP A 590 -10.99 24.58 -21.58
N LEU A 591 -10.26 24.93 -20.51
CA LEU A 591 -10.81 25.40 -19.24
C LEU A 591 -11.30 26.86 -19.35
N LYS A 592 -12.44 27.15 -18.71
CA LYS A 592 -13.10 28.47 -18.73
C LYS A 592 -13.12 29.07 -17.32
N GLY A 593 -12.95 30.39 -17.24
CA GLY A 593 -13.09 31.11 -15.97
C GLY A 593 -12.10 30.62 -14.91
N ASP A 594 -12.63 30.21 -13.76
CA ASP A 594 -11.92 29.72 -12.57
C ASP A 594 -11.87 28.18 -12.47
N GLU A 595 -12.23 27.47 -13.54
CA GLU A 595 -12.13 26.01 -13.60
C GLU A 595 -10.68 25.51 -13.41
N THR A 596 -10.54 24.35 -12.77
CA THR A 596 -9.27 23.70 -12.44
C THR A 596 -9.10 22.40 -13.23
N ALA A 597 -7.84 22.03 -13.53
CA ALA A 597 -7.52 20.78 -14.22
C ALA A 597 -7.48 19.58 -13.26
N GLU A 598 -6.84 19.71 -12.10
CA GLU A 598 -6.76 18.68 -11.05
C GLU A 598 -6.22 17.32 -11.52
N HIS A 599 -5.34 17.31 -12.54
CA HIS A 599 -4.69 16.09 -13.01
C HIS A 599 -3.68 15.54 -12.01
N ARG A 600 -3.46 14.22 -12.07
CA ARG A 600 -2.52 13.51 -11.19
C ARG A 600 -1.51 12.69 -11.97
N ILE A 601 -0.24 12.78 -11.60
CA ILE A 601 0.84 11.98 -12.19
C ILE A 601 1.58 11.32 -11.02
N GLU A 602 1.39 10.00 -10.88
CA GLU A 602 1.70 9.30 -9.63
C GLU A 602 2.41 7.95 -9.86
N ASN A 603 3.35 7.61 -8.97
CA ASN A 603 4.03 6.31 -8.89
C ASN A 603 4.64 5.83 -10.22
N SER A 604 5.07 6.74 -11.09
CA SER A 604 5.55 6.43 -12.45
C SER A 604 7.06 6.58 -12.58
N TYR A 605 7.63 5.83 -13.53
CA TYR A 605 9.04 5.88 -13.88
C TYR A 605 9.26 6.75 -15.13
N PHE A 606 10.19 7.69 -15.04
CA PHE A 606 10.66 8.51 -16.15
C PHE A 606 12.17 8.37 -16.24
N GLY A 607 12.72 7.99 -17.38
CA GLY A 607 14.17 8.01 -17.50
C GLY A 607 14.74 7.79 -18.87
N ASP A 608 16.05 7.96 -18.98
CA ASP A 608 16.77 7.87 -20.26
C ASP A 608 16.18 8.81 -21.32
N PHE A 609 16.14 10.12 -21.05
CA PHE A 609 15.74 11.13 -22.03
C PHE A 609 16.96 11.94 -22.45
N ALA A 610 17.24 11.99 -23.75
CA ALA A 610 18.43 12.68 -24.25
C ALA A 610 18.15 14.16 -24.47
N TYR A 611 19.17 14.98 -24.23
CA TYR A 611 19.17 16.41 -24.56
C TYR A 611 18.74 16.69 -25.99
N GLN A 612 17.89 17.70 -26.14
CA GLN A 612 17.40 18.18 -27.42
C GLN A 612 17.66 19.69 -27.54
N GLU A 613 18.19 20.12 -28.69
CA GLU A 613 18.38 21.55 -28.94
C GLU A 613 17.04 22.30 -29.03
N GLY A 614 16.94 23.43 -28.33
CA GLY A 614 15.76 24.30 -28.31
C GLY A 614 15.05 24.30 -26.97
N THR A 615 13.77 24.71 -26.99
CA THR A 615 12.87 24.76 -25.83
C THR A 615 11.69 23.80 -26.03
N ASP A 616 10.87 23.63 -25.00
CA ASP A 616 9.69 22.77 -25.00
C ASP A 616 10.03 21.27 -25.09
N ASN A 617 11.10 20.85 -24.42
CA ASN A 617 11.60 19.46 -24.35
C ASN A 617 11.49 18.90 -22.91
N GLU A 618 10.59 19.47 -22.09
CA GLU A 618 10.46 19.10 -20.68
C GLU A 618 9.99 17.65 -20.49
N THR A 619 10.27 17.03 -19.34
CA THR A 619 9.61 15.75 -19.01
C THR A 619 8.13 15.97 -18.71
N ILE A 620 7.80 17.00 -17.92
CA ILE A 620 6.42 17.38 -17.62
C ILE A 620 6.27 18.89 -17.76
N ARG A 621 5.30 19.34 -18.57
CA ARG A 621 4.92 20.75 -18.69
C ARG A 621 3.47 20.95 -18.25
N ILE A 622 3.22 21.85 -17.28
CA ILE A 622 1.87 22.11 -16.76
C ILE A 622 1.38 23.51 -17.16
N GLY A 623 0.67 23.60 -18.27
CA GLY A 623 0.21 24.86 -18.86
C GLY A 623 1.23 25.51 -19.80
N SER A 624 0.91 26.74 -20.21
CA SER A 624 1.75 27.62 -21.02
C SER A 624 1.95 28.97 -20.34
N SER A 625 2.78 29.86 -20.89
CA SER A 625 2.94 31.23 -20.35
C SER A 625 1.64 32.03 -20.28
N GLY A 626 0.68 31.74 -21.16
CA GLY A 626 -0.66 32.35 -21.13
C GLY A 626 -1.52 31.91 -19.94
N ASP A 627 -1.14 30.83 -19.26
CA ASP A 627 -1.95 30.17 -18.21
C ASP A 627 -1.47 30.48 -16.79
N GLN A 628 -0.55 31.43 -16.61
CA GLN A 628 0.08 31.73 -15.32
C GLN A 628 -0.92 32.00 -14.18
N ASN A 629 -2.08 32.61 -14.48
CA ASN A 629 -3.14 32.88 -13.49
C ASN A 629 -4.19 31.77 -13.37
N LYS A 630 -4.12 30.72 -14.19
CA LYS A 630 -5.09 29.62 -14.12
C LYS A 630 -4.75 28.70 -12.95
N PRO A 631 -5.71 28.38 -12.07
CA PRO A 631 -5.51 27.39 -11.00
C PRO A 631 -5.55 25.98 -11.60
N ALA A 632 -4.41 25.47 -12.07
CA ALA A 632 -4.37 24.12 -12.63
C ALA A 632 -4.55 23.05 -11.54
N SER A 633 -4.01 23.30 -10.34
CA SER A 633 -4.16 22.42 -9.17
C SER A 633 -3.72 20.96 -9.44
N CYS A 634 -2.77 20.76 -10.35
CA CYS A 634 -2.26 19.43 -10.69
C CYS A 634 -1.35 18.89 -9.58
N LEU A 635 -1.33 17.57 -9.42
CA LEU A 635 -0.51 16.85 -8.46
C LEU A 635 0.49 15.94 -9.18
N VAL A 636 1.78 16.18 -8.97
CA VAL A 636 2.87 15.30 -9.41
C VAL A 636 3.51 14.70 -8.17
N GLN A 637 3.27 13.42 -7.88
CA GLN A 637 3.79 12.83 -6.66
C GLN A 637 4.35 11.42 -6.78
N ARG A 638 5.35 11.13 -5.94
CA ARG A 638 5.96 9.79 -5.85
C ARG A 638 6.43 9.22 -7.19
N ASN A 639 6.96 10.06 -8.08
CA ASN A 639 7.56 9.60 -9.33
C ASN A 639 9.09 9.54 -9.23
N LEU A 640 9.70 8.66 -10.02
CA LEU A 640 11.15 8.57 -10.17
C LEU A 640 11.56 9.14 -11.54
N PHE A 641 12.47 10.11 -11.53
CA PHE A 641 13.10 10.70 -12.72
C PHE A 641 14.58 10.31 -12.73
N VAL A 642 15.05 9.64 -13.79
CA VAL A 642 16.43 9.15 -13.91
C VAL A 642 17.02 9.56 -15.26
N GLY A 643 17.97 10.49 -15.29
CA GLY A 643 18.57 10.95 -16.56
C GLY A 643 17.54 11.57 -17.50
N CYS A 644 16.67 12.42 -16.96
CA CYS A 644 15.66 13.14 -17.73
C CYS A 644 16.26 14.44 -18.31
N ASP A 645 17.07 14.33 -19.37
CA ASP A 645 17.97 15.40 -19.80
C ASP A 645 17.47 16.20 -21.01
N GLY A 646 16.19 16.08 -21.38
CA GLY A 646 15.61 16.70 -22.57
C GLY A 646 15.93 18.19 -22.71
N GLU A 647 15.86 18.93 -21.61
CA GLU A 647 16.39 20.28 -21.46
C GLU A 647 16.64 20.62 -19.98
N ASN A 648 17.28 21.77 -19.74
CA ASN A 648 16.68 22.83 -18.94
C ASN A 648 15.79 22.48 -17.73
N GLU A 649 14.53 22.24 -18.06
CA GLU A 649 13.41 22.06 -17.16
C GLU A 649 12.97 20.59 -17.21
N VAL A 650 13.26 19.81 -16.17
CA VAL A 650 12.70 18.44 -16.05
C VAL A 650 11.19 18.54 -15.89
N ILE A 651 10.76 19.37 -14.94
CA ILE A 651 9.35 19.74 -14.78
C ILE A 651 9.25 21.25 -14.96
N SER A 652 8.32 21.71 -15.78
CA SER A 652 8.00 23.13 -15.96
C SER A 652 6.54 23.41 -15.61
N SER A 653 6.32 23.95 -14.41
CA SER A 653 5.01 24.43 -13.97
C SER A 653 4.77 25.84 -14.51
N LYS A 654 3.79 26.00 -15.40
CA LYS A 654 3.43 27.27 -16.04
C LYS A 654 2.01 27.72 -15.68
N SER A 655 1.52 27.31 -14.51
CA SER A 655 0.18 27.59 -13.98
C SER A 655 0.19 27.57 -12.45
N SER A 656 -0.90 28.03 -11.82
CA SER A 656 -0.97 28.23 -10.37
C SER A 656 -1.50 27.01 -9.59
N HIS A 657 -1.21 26.96 -8.28
CA HIS A 657 -1.70 25.96 -7.31
C HIS A 657 -1.25 24.51 -7.53
N ASN A 658 -0.26 24.27 -8.38
CA ASN A 658 0.29 22.94 -8.61
C ASN A 658 1.08 22.42 -7.39
N ARG A 659 1.09 21.09 -7.22
CA ARG A 659 1.73 20.40 -6.11
C ARG A 659 2.72 19.36 -6.65
N VAL A 660 3.97 19.42 -6.20
CA VAL A 660 5.04 18.49 -6.59
C VAL A 660 5.61 17.86 -5.32
N LEU A 661 5.22 16.61 -5.03
CA LEU A 661 5.39 16.01 -3.70
C LEU A 661 6.13 14.66 -3.74
N ALA A 662 7.10 14.45 -2.85
CA ALA A 662 7.73 13.14 -2.62
C ALA A 662 8.29 12.45 -3.89
N ASN A 663 8.73 13.22 -4.89
CA ASN A 663 9.38 12.67 -6.09
C ASN A 663 10.89 12.48 -5.85
N THR A 664 11.51 11.63 -6.64
CA THR A 664 12.97 11.43 -6.63
C THR A 664 13.54 11.73 -8.01
N PHE A 665 14.51 12.64 -8.06
CA PHE A 665 15.27 13.01 -9.26
C PHE A 665 16.70 12.52 -9.10
N ARG A 666 17.19 11.72 -10.05
CA ARG A 666 18.55 11.21 -10.10
C ARG A 666 19.17 11.51 -11.44
N GLN A 667 20.38 12.07 -11.42
CA GLN A 667 21.17 12.29 -12.62
C GLN A 667 20.47 13.12 -13.71
N CYS A 668 19.50 13.97 -13.36
CA CYS A 668 18.79 14.78 -14.37
C CYS A 668 19.54 16.08 -14.61
N ASN A 669 19.97 16.35 -15.84
CA ASN A 669 20.63 17.59 -16.28
C ASN A 669 19.63 18.74 -16.51
N GLY A 670 18.79 18.99 -15.52
CA GLY A 670 17.77 20.03 -15.52
C GLY A 670 17.20 20.24 -14.11
N ALA A 671 16.17 21.08 -14.00
CA ALA A 671 15.58 21.43 -12.70
C ALA A 671 14.06 21.20 -12.66
N LEU A 672 13.50 21.13 -11.45
CA LEU A 672 12.09 21.41 -11.18
C LEU A 672 11.88 22.93 -11.24
N VAL A 673 11.14 23.40 -12.24
CA VAL A 673 10.96 24.83 -12.50
C VAL A 673 9.52 25.28 -12.25
N LEU A 674 9.35 26.20 -11.31
CA LEU A 674 8.14 26.99 -11.13
C LEU A 674 8.21 28.17 -12.12
N ARG A 675 8.00 27.87 -13.41
CA ARG A 675 8.36 28.75 -14.53
C ARG A 675 7.41 29.93 -14.68
N HIS A 676 6.11 29.68 -14.48
CA HIS A 676 5.05 30.67 -14.41
C HIS A 676 3.95 30.24 -13.43
N GLY A 677 3.23 31.21 -12.89
CA GLY A 677 2.09 31.00 -12.01
C GLY A 677 2.48 30.85 -10.54
N HIS A 678 1.54 31.20 -9.66
CA HIS A 678 1.78 31.39 -8.24
C HIS A 678 1.21 30.24 -7.36
N HIS A 679 1.48 30.27 -6.06
CA HIS A 679 0.87 29.35 -5.06
C HIS A 679 1.18 27.85 -5.26
N ALA A 680 2.28 27.50 -5.95
CA ALA A 680 2.73 26.12 -6.03
C ALA A 680 3.29 25.61 -4.68
N ARG A 681 3.13 24.31 -4.40
CA ARG A 681 3.72 23.61 -3.24
C ARG A 681 4.70 22.54 -3.70
N VAL A 682 5.96 22.66 -3.30
CA VAL A 682 7.05 21.74 -3.59
C VAL A 682 7.55 21.13 -2.28
N GLU A 683 7.29 19.85 -2.06
CA GLU A 683 7.53 19.24 -0.75
C GLU A 683 8.07 17.82 -0.79
N GLY A 684 9.03 17.53 0.07
CA GLY A 684 9.47 16.16 0.31
C GLY A 684 10.23 15.53 -0.86
N ASN A 685 10.69 16.33 -1.83
CA ASN A 685 11.35 15.80 -3.03
C ASN A 685 12.84 15.57 -2.76
N TYR A 686 13.40 14.53 -3.36
CA TYR A 686 14.81 14.19 -3.34
C TYR A 686 15.47 14.51 -4.68
N PHE A 687 16.61 15.18 -4.66
CA PHE A 687 17.43 15.49 -5.85
C PHE A 687 18.85 15.00 -5.62
N PHE A 688 19.30 14.09 -6.47
CA PHE A 688 20.66 13.55 -6.43
C PHE A 688 21.36 13.84 -7.75
N GLY A 689 22.51 14.52 -7.67
CA GLY A 689 23.32 14.78 -8.85
C GLY A 689 23.98 13.50 -9.37
N ASP A 690 24.44 12.61 -8.48
CA ASP A 690 24.98 11.28 -8.82
C ASP A 690 25.98 11.33 -10.00
N GLY A 691 26.81 12.38 -10.04
CA GLY A 691 27.84 12.61 -11.06
C GLY A 691 27.41 13.40 -12.32
N ALA A 692 26.12 13.71 -12.47
CA ALA A 692 25.60 14.48 -13.60
C ALA A 692 26.03 15.96 -13.52
N GLN A 693 26.75 16.44 -14.54
CA GLN A 693 27.48 17.70 -14.55
C GLN A 693 26.60 18.97 -14.57
N HIS A 694 25.35 18.84 -15.00
CA HIS A 694 24.41 19.95 -15.09
C HIS A 694 23.14 19.71 -14.24
N SER A 695 23.28 18.82 -13.25
CA SER A 695 22.18 18.45 -12.36
C SER A 695 21.65 19.64 -11.57
N GLY A 696 20.35 19.89 -11.72
CA GLY A 696 19.66 21.02 -11.10
C GLY A 696 18.70 20.60 -9.99
N GLY A 697 18.33 21.58 -9.17
CA GLY A 697 17.36 21.39 -8.09
C GLY A 697 16.04 22.07 -8.42
N ILE A 698 15.77 23.19 -7.74
CA ILE A 698 14.52 23.93 -7.82
C ILE A 698 14.78 25.34 -8.35
N ARG A 699 14.08 25.73 -9.42
CA ARG A 699 14.07 27.10 -9.94
C ARG A 699 12.74 27.77 -9.66
N VAL A 700 12.80 28.94 -9.03
CA VAL A 700 11.63 29.68 -8.52
C VAL A 700 11.45 30.96 -9.31
N VAL A 701 10.27 31.08 -9.93
CA VAL A 701 9.73 32.30 -10.53
C VAL A 701 8.36 32.54 -9.90
N ASP A 702 7.89 33.78 -9.90
CA ASP A 702 6.57 34.15 -9.38
C ASP A 702 6.39 33.96 -7.86
N SER A 703 5.16 34.15 -7.37
CA SER A 703 4.88 34.48 -5.98
C SER A 703 4.15 33.39 -5.18
N ASP A 704 4.19 33.54 -3.85
CA ASP A 704 3.39 32.78 -2.88
C ASP A 704 3.65 31.26 -2.89
N HIS A 705 4.83 30.85 -3.33
CA HIS A 705 5.25 29.44 -3.35
C HIS A 705 5.63 28.94 -1.97
N LEU A 706 5.31 27.67 -1.71
CA LEU A 706 5.75 26.93 -0.53
C LEU A 706 6.73 25.82 -0.94
N ILE A 707 7.98 25.91 -0.48
CA ILE A 707 9.07 24.99 -0.82
C ILE A 707 9.66 24.43 0.47
N ILE A 708 9.30 23.19 0.82
CA ILE A 708 9.56 22.64 2.16
C ILE A 708 10.03 21.19 2.17
N ASN A 709 10.85 20.80 3.16
CA ASN A 709 11.30 19.40 3.33
C ASN A 709 11.94 18.78 2.08
N ASN A 710 12.55 19.56 1.19
CA ASN A 710 13.25 18.98 0.03
C ASN A 710 14.71 18.70 0.40
N TYR A 711 15.26 17.61 -0.15
CA TYR A 711 16.64 17.20 0.05
C TYR A 711 17.39 17.19 -1.27
N LEU A 712 18.47 17.96 -1.34
CA LEU A 712 19.25 18.21 -2.55
C LEU A 712 20.70 17.88 -2.27
N GLN A 713 21.28 16.96 -3.04
CA GLN A 713 22.63 16.45 -2.79
C GLN A 713 23.46 16.32 -4.07
N ASP A 714 24.72 16.73 -3.98
CA ASP A 714 25.75 16.54 -5.01
C ASP A 714 25.36 17.13 -6.38
N LEU A 715 24.59 18.23 -6.40
CA LEU A 715 24.15 18.89 -7.63
C LEU A 715 25.24 19.81 -8.19
N GLU A 716 25.55 19.64 -9.48
CA GLU A 716 26.65 20.32 -10.17
C GLU A 716 26.22 21.48 -11.09
N GLY A 717 24.91 21.72 -11.21
CA GLY A 717 24.36 22.83 -11.98
C GLY A 717 24.73 24.21 -11.42
N ASP A 718 24.75 25.21 -12.32
CA ASP A 718 24.98 26.63 -12.04
C ASP A 718 23.90 27.47 -12.75
N GLY A 719 23.86 28.78 -12.49
CA GLY A 719 22.92 29.71 -13.10
C GLY A 719 21.49 29.25 -12.87
N TRP A 720 20.81 28.89 -13.95
CA TRP A 720 19.42 28.43 -13.91
C TRP A 720 19.23 27.09 -13.18
N ASN A 721 20.26 26.25 -13.20
CA ASN A 721 20.23 24.89 -12.63
C ASN A 721 20.98 24.82 -11.29
N ALA A 722 21.14 25.93 -10.57
CA ALA A 722 21.59 25.85 -9.17
C ALA A 722 20.66 24.96 -8.34
N ALA A 723 21.11 24.48 -7.17
CA ALA A 723 20.29 23.65 -6.30
C ALA A 723 19.00 24.39 -5.88
N LEU A 724 19.10 25.67 -5.57
CA LEU A 724 17.96 26.58 -5.46
C LEU A 724 18.25 27.89 -6.20
N SER A 725 17.65 28.08 -7.37
CA SER A 725 17.74 29.33 -8.14
C SER A 725 16.49 30.18 -7.95
N ILE A 726 16.62 31.33 -7.29
CA ILE A 726 15.52 32.27 -7.03
C ILE A 726 15.67 33.45 -7.99
N MET A 727 14.76 33.56 -8.96
CA MET A 727 14.85 34.58 -10.00
C MET A 727 14.37 35.96 -9.51
N GLY A 728 14.88 37.05 -10.10
CA GLY A 728 14.41 38.40 -9.80
C GLY A 728 13.05 38.72 -10.41
N GLY A 729 12.92 38.58 -11.74
CA GLY A 729 11.72 38.89 -12.49
C GLY A 729 11.45 40.40 -12.63
N LYS A 730 10.33 40.75 -13.28
CA LYS A 730 9.91 42.15 -13.48
C LYS A 730 8.76 42.55 -12.55
N GLN A 731 7.58 41.96 -12.77
CA GLN A 731 6.35 42.23 -12.03
C GLN A 731 5.65 40.91 -11.70
N ARG A 732 4.79 40.90 -10.68
CA ARG A 732 4.00 39.70 -10.36
C ARG A 732 3.06 39.32 -11.51
N SER A 733 2.60 38.08 -11.53
CA SER A 733 1.53 37.65 -12.44
C SER A 733 0.29 38.56 -12.33
N THR A 734 -0.02 39.28 -13.40
CA THR A 734 -1.23 40.12 -13.54
C THR A 734 -1.95 39.92 -14.88
N GLY A 735 -1.56 38.92 -15.69
CA GLY A 735 -2.07 38.76 -17.06
C GLY A 735 -1.50 37.54 -17.78
N SER A 736 -1.15 37.67 -19.06
CA SER A 736 -0.56 36.61 -19.92
C SER A 736 0.77 37.08 -20.50
N SER A 737 1.86 36.95 -19.74
CA SER A 737 3.21 37.37 -20.18
C SER A 737 4.15 36.18 -20.27
N ASP A 738 5.00 36.14 -21.30
CA ASP A 738 6.05 35.13 -21.51
C ASP A 738 7.35 35.40 -20.72
N GLY A 739 7.48 36.60 -20.14
CA GLY A 739 8.59 36.99 -19.28
C GLY A 739 8.65 36.29 -17.93
N TYR A 740 9.66 36.62 -17.13
CA TYR A 740 9.82 36.13 -15.76
C TYR A 740 9.11 37.05 -14.76
N GLN A 741 8.18 36.49 -14.00
CA GLN A 741 7.43 37.18 -12.97
C GLN A 741 8.28 37.41 -11.73
N ALA A 742 8.02 38.53 -11.04
CA ALA A 742 8.71 38.87 -9.82
C ALA A 742 8.43 37.82 -8.74
N VAL A 743 9.50 37.34 -8.10
CA VAL A 743 9.39 36.40 -6.98
C VAL A 743 9.06 37.17 -5.71
N ASP A 744 7.89 36.90 -5.14
CA ASP A 744 7.50 37.54 -3.90
C ASP A 744 6.75 36.62 -2.94
N ARG A 745 6.91 36.88 -1.63
CA ARG A 745 6.24 36.16 -0.55
C ARG A 745 6.39 34.63 -0.63
N ILE A 746 7.52 34.15 -1.14
CA ILE A 746 7.83 32.72 -1.09
C ILE A 746 8.16 32.31 0.35
N ALA A 747 7.92 31.04 0.66
CA ALA A 747 8.35 30.40 1.89
C ALA A 747 9.22 29.18 1.53
N VAL A 748 10.51 29.25 1.88
CA VAL A 748 11.49 28.18 1.65
C VAL A 748 11.96 27.71 3.02
N MET A 749 11.50 26.54 3.46
CA MET A 749 11.68 26.13 4.85
C MET A 749 12.04 24.67 5.04
N HIS A 750 12.90 24.36 6.03
CA HIS A 750 13.27 22.97 6.34
C HIS A 750 13.79 22.19 5.13
N ASN A 751 14.49 22.83 4.20
CA ASN A 751 15.17 22.11 3.11
C ASN A 751 16.60 21.78 3.54
N THR A 752 17.14 20.70 3.00
CA THR A 752 18.54 20.28 3.18
C THR A 752 19.25 20.35 1.83
N ILE A 753 20.31 21.16 1.73
CA ILE A 753 21.16 21.30 0.53
C ILE A 753 22.58 20.91 0.92
N VAL A 754 23.11 19.85 0.32
CA VAL A 754 24.39 19.24 0.71
C VAL A 754 25.28 19.05 -0.52
N ASN A 755 26.55 19.47 -0.42
CA ASN A 755 27.57 19.27 -1.45
C ASN A 755 27.21 19.82 -2.84
N CYS A 756 26.24 20.73 -2.96
CA CYS A 756 25.91 21.33 -4.24
C CYS A 756 26.92 22.42 -4.61
N LYS A 757 27.34 22.46 -5.87
CA LYS A 757 28.25 23.47 -6.44
C LYS A 757 27.74 24.90 -6.24
N ARG A 758 26.44 25.10 -6.48
CA ARG A 758 25.70 26.33 -6.20
C ARG A 758 24.49 26.02 -5.35
N SER A 759 24.57 26.37 -4.06
CA SER A 759 23.51 26.05 -3.10
C SER A 759 22.29 26.95 -3.29
N ILE A 760 22.39 28.24 -2.94
CA ILE A 760 21.35 29.25 -3.22
C ILE A 760 21.90 30.32 -4.15
N LEU A 761 21.20 30.55 -5.26
CA LEU A 761 21.50 31.63 -6.19
C LEU A 761 20.34 32.62 -6.27
N LEU A 762 20.59 33.88 -5.92
CA LEU A 762 19.68 35.00 -6.14
C LEU A 762 19.95 35.56 -7.55
N ASN A 763 19.23 35.03 -8.52
CA ASN A 763 19.55 35.12 -9.94
C ASN A 763 18.89 36.34 -10.60
N ASP A 764 19.71 37.27 -11.10
CA ASP A 764 19.30 38.53 -11.76
C ASP A 764 19.28 38.45 -13.30
N GLU A 765 19.57 37.28 -13.87
CA GLU A 765 19.66 37.11 -15.32
C GLU A 765 18.35 37.45 -16.03
N LYS A 766 17.22 37.31 -15.34
CA LYS A 766 15.89 37.68 -15.83
C LYS A 766 15.19 38.65 -14.88
N GLY A 767 15.46 39.93 -15.07
CA GLY A 767 14.77 41.04 -14.39
C GLY A 767 15.54 41.56 -13.18
N SER A 768 15.31 42.82 -12.80
CA SER A 768 16.11 43.55 -11.81
C SER A 768 15.41 43.72 -10.46
N ARG A 769 14.23 43.14 -10.27
CA ARG A 769 13.51 43.22 -9.01
C ARG A 769 14.03 42.15 -8.06
N ALA A 770 14.53 42.54 -6.90
CA ALA A 770 14.99 41.60 -5.90
C ALA A 770 13.82 40.74 -5.35
N PRO A 771 14.05 39.44 -5.13
CA PRO A 771 13.02 38.53 -4.60
C PRO A 771 12.65 38.87 -3.15
N THR A 772 11.40 38.59 -2.77
CA THR A 772 10.92 38.75 -1.39
C THR A 772 10.30 37.46 -0.85
N GLY A 773 10.36 37.24 0.47
CA GLY A 773 9.90 36.00 1.09
C GLY A 773 10.66 35.66 2.36
N THR A 774 10.45 34.44 2.85
CA THR A 774 11.08 33.91 4.07
C THR A 774 11.86 32.64 3.74
N LEU A 775 13.14 32.62 4.14
CA LEU A 775 13.98 31.44 4.15
C LEU A 775 14.22 31.06 5.62
N ALA A 776 13.63 29.95 6.07
CA ALA A 776 13.65 29.58 7.49
C ALA A 776 14.05 28.13 7.74
N ASN A 777 14.86 27.88 8.77
CA ASN A 777 15.19 26.53 9.24
C ASN A 777 15.77 25.61 8.14
N ASN A 778 16.43 26.15 7.13
CA ASN A 778 17.10 25.34 6.10
C ASN A 778 18.52 24.97 6.56
N LEU A 779 18.96 23.77 6.18
CA LEU A 779 20.34 23.31 6.36
C LEU A 779 21.07 23.39 5.01
N ILE A 780 22.16 24.16 4.96
CA ILE A 780 22.96 24.33 3.75
C ILE A 780 24.42 24.04 4.09
N SER A 781 24.97 22.98 3.53
CA SER A 781 26.32 22.52 3.82
C SER A 781 27.07 22.16 2.53
N SER A 782 27.99 23.01 2.08
CA SER A 782 28.77 22.74 0.88
C SER A 782 30.12 23.45 0.88
N SER A 783 31.16 22.74 0.45
CA SER A 783 32.49 23.30 0.20
C SER A 783 32.78 23.54 -1.29
N ASN A 784 31.84 23.22 -2.17
CA ASN A 784 32.04 23.21 -3.63
C ASN A 784 31.84 24.60 -4.27
N GLY A 785 31.30 25.57 -3.54
CA GLY A 785 31.11 26.94 -3.98
C GLY A 785 30.38 27.79 -2.93
N PRO A 786 30.18 29.10 -3.17
CA PRO A 786 29.49 29.97 -2.22
C PRO A 786 28.09 29.45 -1.87
N LEU A 787 27.75 29.48 -0.58
CA LEU A 787 26.47 28.95 -0.10
C LEU A 787 25.28 29.80 -0.53
N ILE A 788 25.47 31.13 -0.53
CA ILE A 788 24.53 32.11 -1.06
C ILE A 788 25.30 32.99 -2.04
N SER A 789 24.79 33.14 -3.24
CA SER A 789 25.44 33.92 -4.31
C SER A 789 24.42 34.66 -5.16
N GLY A 790 24.90 35.54 -6.04
CA GLY A 790 24.09 36.33 -6.96
C GLY A 790 24.21 37.84 -6.71
N GLU A 791 23.65 38.62 -7.63
CA GLU A 791 23.79 40.09 -7.66
C GLU A 791 22.77 40.82 -6.75
N PHE A 792 21.69 40.14 -6.36
CA PHE A 792 20.71 40.73 -5.45
C PHE A 792 21.18 40.71 -4.00
N SER A 793 20.95 41.82 -3.30
CA SER A 793 21.09 41.85 -1.85
C SER A 793 20.09 40.89 -1.19
N PRO A 794 20.53 40.00 -0.29
CA PRO A 794 19.63 39.08 0.41
C PRO A 794 18.74 39.79 1.43
N SER A 795 18.91 41.10 1.65
CA SER A 795 18.17 41.89 2.66
C SER A 795 16.67 42.01 2.41
N LYS A 796 16.19 41.72 1.19
CA LYS A 796 14.76 41.68 0.84
C LYS A 796 14.08 40.36 1.21
N LEU A 797 14.88 39.34 1.53
CA LEU A 797 14.43 38.08 2.10
C LEU A 797 14.59 38.12 3.62
N VAL A 798 13.64 37.50 4.32
CA VAL A 798 13.72 37.30 5.76
C VAL A 798 14.40 35.96 6.02
N TRP A 799 15.56 35.99 6.69
CA TRP A 799 16.33 34.80 7.02
C TRP A 799 16.12 34.46 8.49
N VAL A 800 15.64 33.25 8.77
CA VAL A 800 15.32 32.81 10.13
C VAL A 800 15.96 31.46 10.40
N ARG A 801 16.98 31.42 11.26
CA ARG A 801 17.51 30.16 11.82
C ARG A 801 17.93 29.12 10.76
N ASN A 802 18.47 29.60 9.66
CA ASN A 802 19.17 28.72 8.71
C ASN A 802 20.53 28.33 9.30
N LEU A 803 20.97 27.11 9.05
CA LEU A 803 22.28 26.60 9.41
C LEU A 803 23.15 26.50 8.15
N LEU A 804 24.26 27.21 8.17
CA LEU A 804 25.20 27.31 7.04
C LEU A 804 26.55 26.70 7.43
N HIS A 805 27.10 25.86 6.56
CA HIS A 805 28.43 25.27 6.75
C HIS A 805 29.18 25.08 5.42
N GLY A 806 30.50 25.22 5.45
CA GLY A 806 31.37 24.97 4.31
C GLY A 806 32.07 26.23 3.80
N ALA A 807 31.97 26.51 2.49
CA ALA A 807 32.63 27.63 1.84
C ALA A 807 32.11 29.00 2.33
N SER A 808 32.50 30.10 1.66
CA SER A 808 32.01 31.42 2.04
C SER A 808 30.47 31.50 1.92
N VAL A 809 29.83 32.10 2.93
CA VAL A 809 28.39 32.39 2.92
C VAL A 809 28.03 33.33 1.76
N GLY A 810 28.99 34.12 1.27
CA GLY A 810 28.84 35.02 0.12
C GLY A 810 28.13 36.34 0.42
N ALA A 811 27.13 36.34 1.32
CA ALA A 811 26.44 37.55 1.76
C ALA A 811 26.08 37.52 3.26
N SER A 812 26.07 38.68 3.95
CA SER A 812 25.70 38.74 5.37
C SER A 812 24.19 38.51 5.55
N VAL A 813 23.82 37.37 6.12
CA VAL A 813 22.44 36.97 6.39
C VAL A 813 22.28 36.54 7.84
N GLY A 814 21.08 36.65 8.39
CA GLY A 814 20.76 36.18 9.74
C GLY A 814 20.73 34.64 9.82
N ALA A 815 21.91 34.01 9.83
CA ALA A 815 22.08 32.56 9.87
C ALA A 815 23.19 32.14 10.84
N ALA A 816 23.08 30.94 11.39
CA ALA A 816 24.13 30.35 12.20
C ALA A 816 25.17 29.71 11.27
N THR A 817 26.46 29.94 11.53
CA THR A 817 27.56 29.27 10.81
C THR A 817 28.18 28.24 11.73
N SER A 818 27.84 26.97 11.54
CA SER A 818 28.34 25.85 12.35
C SER A 818 28.26 24.55 11.58
N ASP A 819 29.18 23.63 11.84
CA ASP A 819 29.19 22.30 11.22
C ASP A 819 27.97 21.47 11.67
N PRO A 820 27.08 21.03 10.76
CA PRO A 820 25.97 20.13 11.07
C PRO A 820 26.39 18.68 11.39
N GLU A 821 27.67 18.33 11.26
CA GLU A 821 28.23 17.00 11.51
C GLU A 821 27.55 15.93 10.65
N LEU A 822 27.49 16.17 9.33
CA LEU A 822 26.80 15.26 8.40
C LEU A 822 27.46 13.87 8.39
N SER A 823 26.62 12.83 8.39
CA SER A 823 27.06 11.44 8.23
C SER A 823 26.09 10.68 7.34
N LEU A 824 26.62 9.73 6.57
CA LEU A 824 25.81 8.89 5.70
C LEU A 824 24.94 7.93 6.53
N LYS A 825 23.61 8.06 6.41
CA LYS A 825 22.61 7.21 7.08
C LYS A 825 21.47 6.92 6.10
N HIS A 826 21.18 5.64 5.89
CA HIS A 826 20.16 5.18 4.94
C HIS A 826 20.33 5.78 3.53
N GLY A 827 21.57 5.94 3.08
CA GLY A 827 21.88 6.49 1.75
C GLY A 827 21.81 8.02 1.64
N LEU A 828 21.54 8.76 2.73
CA LEU A 828 21.50 10.23 2.76
C LEU A 828 22.56 10.79 3.72
N LEU A 829 23.14 11.95 3.41
CA LEU A 829 23.97 12.71 4.33
C LEU A 829 23.09 13.49 5.31
N ARG A 830 23.02 12.99 6.55
CA ARG A 830 22.11 13.50 7.58
C ARG A 830 22.87 14.18 8.72
N PRO A 831 22.32 15.24 9.33
CA PRO A 831 22.95 15.90 10.47
C PRO A 831 23.04 14.98 11.69
N SER A 832 23.97 15.32 12.58
CA SER A 832 24.11 14.67 13.87
C SER A 832 22.87 14.93 14.74
N PRO A 833 22.31 13.89 15.42
CA PRO A 833 21.14 14.03 16.29
C PRO A 833 21.43 14.85 17.56
N THR A 834 22.70 15.16 17.81
CA THR A 834 23.16 16.03 18.91
C THR A 834 23.90 17.27 18.41
N GLY A 835 23.93 17.47 17.09
CA GLY A 835 24.65 18.57 16.45
C GLY A 835 23.83 19.85 16.38
N PRO A 836 24.38 20.91 15.75
CA PRO A 836 23.75 22.24 15.68
C PRO A 836 22.42 22.31 14.94
N ALA A 837 22.09 21.31 14.12
CA ALA A 837 20.78 21.21 13.46
C ALA A 837 19.68 20.70 14.41
N ALA A 838 20.06 19.86 15.38
CA ALA A 838 19.12 19.20 16.29
C ALA A 838 18.44 20.22 17.22
N ASN A 839 17.11 20.20 17.28
CA ASN A 839 16.27 21.12 18.04
C ASN A 839 16.53 22.62 17.74
N GLY A 840 17.19 22.91 16.61
CA GLY A 840 17.69 24.24 16.27
C GLY A 840 16.69 25.14 15.54
N ALA A 841 15.60 24.56 15.03
CA ALA A 841 14.59 25.31 14.32
C ALA A 841 13.77 26.17 15.29
N VAL A 842 13.28 27.30 14.79
CA VAL A 842 12.28 28.09 15.52
C VAL A 842 10.90 27.86 14.94
N ASP A 843 9.91 27.88 15.83
CA ASP A 843 8.51 27.95 15.46
C ASP A 843 8.30 29.21 14.63
N THR A 844 8.19 29.03 13.32
CA THR A 844 8.06 30.15 12.41
C THR A 844 6.60 30.59 12.45
N PRO A 845 6.31 31.86 12.78
CA PRO A 845 4.93 32.33 12.85
C PRO A 845 4.42 32.51 11.42
N LEU A 846 3.77 31.48 10.86
CA LEU A 846 3.10 31.63 9.56
C LEU A 846 1.75 30.94 9.61
N GLU A 847 0.72 31.78 9.62
CA GLU A 847 -0.72 31.50 9.44
C GLU A 847 -1.05 30.76 8.11
N GLN A 848 -0.03 30.32 7.35
CA GLN A 848 -0.11 29.69 6.03
C GLN A 848 0.41 28.23 5.99
N LEU A 849 0.89 27.69 7.12
CA LEU A 849 1.35 26.30 7.21
C LEU A 849 0.36 25.47 8.04
N PRO A 850 -0.71 24.91 7.45
CA PRO A 850 -1.43 23.82 8.08
C PRO A 850 -0.49 22.61 8.21
N GLU A 851 0.20 22.62 9.34
CA GLU A 851 0.99 21.62 10.02
C GLU A 851 2.08 20.93 9.16
N LEU A 852 3.31 21.49 9.20
CA LEU A 852 4.56 20.77 8.95
C LEU A 852 4.70 19.65 10.01
N GLN A 853 3.88 18.61 9.87
CA GLN A 853 3.80 17.51 10.83
C GLN A 853 4.89 16.49 10.60
N ARG A 854 5.41 16.41 9.38
CA ARG A 854 6.31 15.34 8.96
C ARG A 854 7.62 15.87 8.43
N ASP A 855 8.66 15.09 8.59
CA ASP A 855 9.94 15.29 7.93
C ASP A 855 9.94 14.64 6.54
N ILE A 856 11.08 14.69 5.86
CA ILE A 856 11.22 14.18 4.49
C ILE A 856 11.00 12.66 4.38
N ASP A 857 11.29 11.90 5.43
CA ASP A 857 11.03 10.45 5.50
C ASP A 857 9.55 10.13 5.78
N GLY A 858 8.72 11.14 6.03
CA GLY A 858 7.33 10.99 6.44
C GLY A 858 7.15 10.67 7.93
N GLN A 859 8.21 10.75 8.75
CA GLN A 859 8.14 10.62 10.20
C GLN A 859 7.56 11.88 10.82
N LEU A 860 6.87 11.75 11.95
CA LEU A 860 6.30 12.91 12.64
C LEU A 860 7.39 13.73 13.31
N ARG A 861 7.40 15.04 13.04
CA ARG A 861 8.19 16.03 13.76
C ARG A 861 7.59 16.28 15.16
N PRO A 862 8.40 16.61 16.17
CA PRO A 862 7.89 17.03 17.46
C PRO A 862 7.11 18.36 17.34
N SER A 863 6.18 18.58 18.27
CA SER A 863 5.35 19.79 18.29
C SER A 863 6.13 21.06 18.61
N THR A 864 7.27 20.92 19.29
CA THR A 864 8.25 21.98 19.62
C THR A 864 9.65 21.40 19.45
N GLN A 865 10.68 22.25 19.40
CA GLN A 865 12.08 21.81 19.27
C GLN A 865 12.35 21.01 17.98
N ARG A 866 11.85 21.51 16.85
CA ARG A 866 12.10 20.87 15.56
C ARG A 866 13.56 21.04 15.13
N ASP A 867 14.00 20.17 14.25
CA ASP A 867 15.31 20.26 13.63
C ASP A 867 15.36 21.24 12.46
N ILE A 868 16.54 21.83 12.25
CA ILE A 868 16.89 22.56 11.03
C ILE A 868 17.14 21.54 9.91
N GLY A 869 16.56 21.77 8.74
CA GLY A 869 16.67 20.89 7.58
C GLY A 869 15.46 19.96 7.39
N ALA A 870 15.54 19.15 6.34
CA ALA A 870 14.47 18.30 5.85
C ALA A 870 14.22 17.07 6.72
N ASP A 871 15.27 16.57 7.36
CA ASP A 871 15.22 15.46 8.32
C ASP A 871 14.90 15.95 9.73
N GLU A 872 14.20 15.12 10.49
CA GLU A 872 14.08 15.26 11.94
C GLU A 872 14.91 14.16 12.59
N VAL A 873 16.18 14.44 12.86
CA VAL A 873 17.12 13.51 13.46
C VAL A 873 17.00 13.45 14.99
N SER A 874 16.36 14.46 15.59
CA SER A 874 16.12 14.56 17.02
C SER A 874 14.60 14.56 17.31
N GLY A 875 14.11 13.54 18.02
CA GLY A 875 12.71 13.49 18.44
C GLY A 875 11.68 13.07 17.37
N ALA A 876 12.09 12.65 16.16
CA ALA A 876 11.18 12.08 15.17
C ALA A 876 10.45 10.83 15.66
N GLN A 877 9.19 10.66 15.22
CA GLN A 877 8.34 9.54 15.61
C GLN A 877 7.73 8.81 14.40
N GLY A 878 7.63 7.48 14.50
CA GLY A 878 7.08 6.63 13.44
C GLY A 878 8.16 6.06 12.52
N LYS A 879 7.74 5.35 11.47
CA LYS A 879 8.64 4.72 10.50
C LYS A 879 8.87 5.62 9.29
N ILE A 880 9.98 5.39 8.61
CA ILE A 880 10.23 5.94 7.27
C ILE A 880 9.15 5.38 6.33
N THR A 881 8.41 6.27 5.68
CA THR A 881 7.31 5.96 4.73
C THR A 881 7.49 6.64 3.38
N SER A 882 8.43 7.58 3.29
CA SER A 882 8.76 8.32 2.09
C SER A 882 10.28 8.33 1.84
N PRO A 883 10.95 7.16 1.76
CA PRO A 883 12.35 7.12 1.34
C PRO A 883 12.47 7.56 -0.13
N PRO A 884 13.69 7.89 -0.61
CA PRO A 884 13.95 8.07 -2.03
C PRO A 884 13.49 6.84 -2.83
N LEU A 885 12.84 7.08 -3.96
CA LEU A 885 12.29 6.04 -4.82
C LEU A 885 13.38 5.36 -5.65
N THR A 886 13.17 4.08 -5.91
CA THR A 886 13.96 3.22 -6.79
C THR A 886 13.09 2.72 -7.95
N PRO A 887 13.69 2.16 -9.03
CA PRO A 887 12.90 1.57 -10.12
C PRO A 887 11.97 0.42 -9.68
N GLU A 888 12.19 -0.18 -8.50
CA GLU A 888 11.30 -1.22 -7.96
C GLU A 888 10.02 -0.65 -7.33
N ASP A 889 10.02 0.63 -6.96
CA ASP A 889 8.89 1.29 -6.27
C ASP A 889 7.83 1.85 -7.23
N VAL A 890 8.17 2.01 -8.52
CA VAL A 890 7.39 2.76 -9.51
C VAL A 890 7.46 2.14 -10.90
N GLY A 891 6.61 2.62 -11.81
CA GLY A 891 6.62 2.19 -13.21
C GLY A 891 5.68 1.02 -13.49
N ALA A 892 5.68 0.57 -14.75
CA ALA A 892 4.84 -0.52 -15.21
C ALA A 892 5.40 -1.87 -14.76
N ASN A 893 4.58 -2.64 -14.05
CA ASN A 893 4.98 -3.89 -13.40
C ASN A 893 5.40 -4.98 -14.39
N PHE A 894 4.99 -4.89 -15.65
CA PHE A 894 5.35 -5.88 -16.67
C PHE A 894 6.76 -5.68 -17.25
N LEU A 895 7.40 -4.53 -17.01
CA LEU A 895 8.78 -4.27 -17.46
C LEU A 895 9.83 -4.62 -16.39
N THR A 896 9.43 -4.82 -15.14
CA THR A 896 10.34 -5.12 -14.03
C THR A 896 10.70 -6.61 -13.90
N GLY A 897 10.24 -7.44 -14.85
CA GLY A 897 10.44 -8.90 -14.87
C GLY A 897 11.64 -9.40 -15.69
N GLU A 898 12.28 -8.57 -16.52
CA GLU A 898 13.45 -8.97 -17.31
C GLU A 898 14.56 -7.90 -17.23
N SER A 899 15.74 -8.33 -16.76
CA SER A 899 17.04 -7.61 -16.74
C SER A 899 17.34 -6.58 -15.62
N SER A 900 17.89 -7.08 -14.51
CA SER A 900 18.97 -6.39 -13.75
C SER A 900 19.86 -7.36 -12.96
N HIS A 901 20.14 -8.54 -13.53
CA HIS A 901 21.36 -9.28 -13.18
C HIS A 901 22.48 -8.89 -14.15
N GLN A 902 23.06 -7.72 -13.92
CA GLN A 902 24.48 -7.50 -14.18
C GLN A 902 25.11 -6.88 -12.93
N PRO A 903 26.04 -7.58 -12.25
CA PRO A 903 26.89 -6.95 -11.27
C PRO A 903 27.96 -6.17 -12.04
N ASN A 904 27.86 -4.84 -12.08
CA ASN A 904 29.03 -4.05 -12.43
C ASN A 904 30.04 -4.15 -11.28
N LYS A 905 30.99 -5.07 -11.48
CA LYS A 905 32.37 -4.91 -11.03
C LYS A 905 32.98 -3.75 -11.81
N GLU A 906 33.30 -2.67 -11.12
CA GLU A 906 34.63 -2.02 -10.98
C GLU A 906 34.46 -0.62 -10.41
#